data_AF-A0A3P8C578-F1
#
_entry.id   AF-A0A3P8C578-F1
#
_cell.length_a   1.000
_cell.length_b   1.000
_cell.length_c   1.000
_cell.angle_alpha   90.00
_cell.angle_beta   90.00
_cell.angle_gamma   90.00
#
_symmetry.space_group_name_H-M   'P 1'
#
loop_
_entity.id
_entity.type
_entity.pdbx_description
1 polymer ?
#
loop_
_entity_poly.entity_id
_entity_poly.type
_entity_poly.pdbx_seq_one_letter_code
_entity_poly.pdbx_strand_id
1 'polypeptide(L)'
;MAEKRLRTWNYQQLIPTAACNIGFAVGQFSTYTLPDMAEVTSFAPVGLLTLLKHTVTPLDKILEYFEELLSCRFPYATYKQVFVDMTPDDVTSYSSMTIFSLDILHHKKIIDVVQECRQALAFGVSQQFFGCFISPAHFLDSWLVRSLSRFITSLYIEKIFGTSEYLFQIKKLLNAVCEYETQWGKIILRPSSDGAARVNLHCEPRCEHTCSPLYAENQTKKGHLAMRMLSKRLGQEPYFQVLHKILSVGQQMAVRRDKPATWTHLVISTETFFRTVTNVTGQEIPTFLEQWVYNGGHASFRVQYVFNRKRNMIELEVKQKVEPSNGRLRYLGPLTVLVQELDGSFSHTVQIDGDISRADLQCHSKGRRQKKKRVPLYSGDDVEVDLTNMDPDSPVLIDPELHLIRNLTINQPDYQWEYMLRYERDVLAQFQALERLQLCPNPQSRDVLLETISNENFFYRVRCHAAYALTEVLNKMPETWSGVPALLSLYRKVYGAKSCPAIPKSNNFVVTSQNLQQYFLQQALPQALARMRTNGMALQEVQCFIVDYIRYNDNSMNRYSDDHYRASLLHALAACVAPVSSLGSGNYIPDGLTWEMNEVVEETTHALNLDTIKPSFRHVVGVAALTVIHQLQRNGHIPPDSKIFWVFAAPKLCISVNELWMLMSRTSLVKAVVLIVFIPVLIPSTLQEPRVRLLLMDLFFSLYGMSAPFVKGGPAMISGHQRAKQRQNDGKPSVISWHNEILDGEQPPSPESRSFNEDIDMLQ
;
A
#
# COMPACT_ATOMS: atom_id res chain seq x y z
N MET A 1 -0.73 -54.13 -19.42
CA MET A 1 -0.30 -52.74 -19.62
C MET A 1 -1.48 -51.99 -20.22
N ALA A 2 -2.18 -51.16 -19.43
CA ALA A 2 -3.24 -50.32 -19.99
C ALA A 2 -2.60 -49.20 -20.81
N GLU A 3 -2.94 -49.07 -22.09
CA GLU A 3 -2.55 -47.94 -22.92
C GLU A 3 -2.90 -46.64 -22.18
N LYS A 4 -1.88 -45.83 -21.86
CA LYS A 4 -2.11 -44.47 -21.38
C LYS A 4 -2.83 -43.72 -22.51
N ARG A 5 -4.14 -43.53 -22.37
CA ARG A 5 -4.94 -42.66 -23.26
C ARG A 5 -4.42 -41.23 -23.12
N LEU A 6 -3.47 -40.86 -23.97
CA LEU A 6 -3.02 -39.49 -24.13
C LEU A 6 -4.17 -38.68 -24.73
N ARG A 7 -4.42 -37.49 -24.19
CA ARG A 7 -5.34 -36.51 -24.77
C ARG A 7 -4.51 -35.39 -25.39
N THR A 8 -4.84 -35.02 -26.61
CA THR A 8 -4.21 -33.91 -27.32
C THR A 8 -5.20 -32.76 -27.40
N TRP A 9 -4.80 -31.58 -26.92
CA TRP A 9 -5.58 -30.36 -27.03
C TRP A 9 -4.93 -29.43 -28.06
N ASN A 10 -5.71 -28.99 -29.03
CA ASN A 10 -5.27 -28.03 -30.04
C ASN A 10 -5.87 -26.67 -29.69
N TYR A 11 -5.04 -25.75 -29.18
CA TYR A 11 -5.44 -24.37 -28.92
C TYR A 11 -4.92 -23.48 -30.06
N GLN A 12 -5.81 -22.63 -30.58
CA GLN A 12 -5.46 -21.68 -31.63
C GLN A 12 -5.81 -20.27 -31.16
N GLN A 13 -4.79 -19.40 -31.05
CA GLN A 13 -4.98 -17.98 -30.81
C GLN A 13 -4.98 -17.25 -32.14
N LEU A 14 -6.14 -16.71 -32.52
CA LEU A 14 -6.38 -16.07 -33.81
C LEU A 14 -5.98 -14.59 -33.83
N ILE A 15 -5.94 -13.98 -32.65
CA ILE A 15 -5.57 -12.58 -32.47
C ILE A 15 -4.05 -12.50 -32.33
N PRO A 16 -3.36 -11.69 -33.15
CA PRO A 16 -1.92 -11.54 -33.06
C PRO A 16 -1.51 -11.09 -31.66
N THR A 17 -0.60 -11.84 -31.04
CA THR A 17 -0.26 -11.74 -29.63
C THR A 17 1.26 -11.78 -29.48
N ALA A 18 1.80 -10.99 -28.56
CA ALA A 18 3.22 -11.03 -28.21
C ALA A 18 3.59 -12.35 -27.50
N ALA A 19 4.81 -12.86 -27.70
CA ALA A 19 5.24 -14.13 -27.12
C ALA A 19 5.18 -14.16 -25.58
N CYS A 20 5.44 -13.03 -24.92
CA CYS A 20 5.34 -12.89 -23.46
C CYS A 20 3.91 -13.08 -22.92
N ASN A 21 2.89 -12.94 -23.78
CA ASN A 21 1.48 -13.11 -23.44
C ASN A 21 0.96 -14.53 -23.74
N ILE A 22 1.85 -15.47 -24.06
CA ILE A 22 1.53 -16.90 -24.18
C ILE A 22 1.77 -17.57 -22.82
N GLY A 23 0.70 -18.09 -22.21
CA GLY A 23 0.76 -18.84 -20.96
C GLY A 23 0.00 -20.16 -21.07
N PHE A 24 0.43 -21.17 -20.32
CA PHE A 24 -0.27 -22.44 -20.21
C PHE A 24 -0.30 -22.90 -18.75
N ALA A 25 -1.40 -23.54 -18.36
CA ALA A 25 -1.54 -24.21 -17.07
C ALA A 25 -1.99 -25.64 -17.33
N VAL A 26 -1.24 -26.61 -16.83
CA VAL A 26 -1.51 -28.04 -17.00
C VAL A 26 -1.64 -28.67 -15.63
N GLY A 27 -2.79 -29.28 -15.37
CA GLY A 27 -3.11 -29.84 -14.07
C GLY A 27 -4.49 -30.47 -14.05
N GLN A 28 -4.85 -31.02 -12.89
CA GLN A 28 -6.20 -31.52 -12.65
C GLN A 28 -7.06 -30.37 -12.13
N PHE A 29 -7.90 -29.82 -13.00
CA PHE A 29 -8.76 -28.67 -12.69
C PHE A 29 -10.23 -29.06 -12.75
N SER A 30 -11.01 -28.52 -11.82
CA SER A 30 -12.46 -28.41 -11.91
C SER A 30 -12.83 -27.15 -12.68
N THR A 31 -13.74 -27.28 -13.63
CA THR A 31 -14.20 -26.18 -14.49
C THR A 31 -15.51 -25.59 -13.98
N TYR A 32 -15.64 -24.27 -14.04
CA TYR A 32 -16.88 -23.56 -13.78
C TYR A 32 -17.12 -22.49 -14.85
N THR A 33 -18.24 -22.59 -15.56
CA THR A 33 -18.69 -21.59 -16.52
C THR A 33 -19.71 -20.67 -15.87
N LEU A 34 -19.60 -19.37 -16.09
CA LEU A 34 -20.56 -18.41 -15.55
C LEU A 34 -21.94 -18.62 -16.20
N PRO A 35 -23.05 -18.60 -15.41
CA PRO A 35 -24.40 -18.77 -15.95
C PRO A 35 -24.78 -17.68 -16.96
N ASP A 36 -24.44 -16.42 -16.66
CA ASP A 36 -24.85 -15.26 -17.46
C ASP A 36 -23.90 -14.98 -18.64
N MET A 37 -22.68 -15.53 -18.63
CA MET A 37 -21.68 -15.38 -19.69
C MET A 37 -20.95 -16.70 -19.96
N ALA A 38 -21.47 -17.50 -20.89
CA ALA A 38 -20.92 -18.81 -21.24
C ALA A 38 -19.48 -18.76 -21.82
N GLU A 39 -19.07 -17.60 -22.33
CA GLU A 39 -17.73 -17.35 -22.89
C GLU A 39 -16.65 -17.25 -21.80
N VAL A 40 -17.04 -17.15 -20.53
CA VAL A 40 -16.14 -17.01 -19.39
C VAL A 40 -16.06 -18.32 -18.61
N THR A 41 -14.86 -18.90 -18.57
CA THR A 41 -14.59 -20.18 -17.91
C THR A 41 -13.51 -20.04 -16.85
N SER A 42 -13.80 -20.53 -15.64
CA SER A 42 -12.88 -20.52 -14.51
C SER A 42 -12.42 -21.93 -14.16
N PHE A 43 -11.15 -22.06 -13.75
CA PHE A 43 -10.46 -23.32 -13.47
C PHE A 43 -9.81 -23.22 -12.09
N ALA A 44 -10.08 -24.18 -11.21
CA ALA A 44 -9.39 -24.31 -9.92
C ALA A 44 -9.05 -25.78 -9.64
N PRO A 45 -8.06 -26.07 -8.79
CA PRO A 45 -7.74 -27.44 -8.39
C PRO A 45 -8.97 -28.18 -7.85
N VAL A 46 -8.99 -29.51 -8.06
CA VAL A 46 -10.10 -30.36 -7.63
C VAL A 46 -10.33 -30.21 -6.12
N GLY A 47 -11.60 -30.05 -5.72
CA GLY A 47 -12.00 -29.82 -4.33
C GLY A 47 -12.30 -28.35 -3.98
N LEU A 48 -11.80 -27.38 -4.77
CA LEU A 48 -11.97 -25.94 -4.47
C LEU A 48 -13.12 -25.25 -5.24
N LEU A 49 -13.96 -26.04 -5.92
CA LEU A 49 -15.03 -25.52 -6.79
C LEU A 49 -16.04 -24.62 -6.05
N THR A 50 -16.34 -24.91 -4.79
CA THR A 50 -17.28 -24.11 -3.99
C THR A 50 -16.73 -22.72 -3.69
N LEU A 51 -15.42 -22.62 -3.41
CA LEU A 51 -14.73 -21.34 -3.21
C LEU A 51 -14.68 -20.56 -4.53
N LEU A 52 -14.31 -21.24 -5.63
CA LEU A 52 -14.26 -20.65 -6.96
C LEU A 52 -15.58 -19.99 -7.37
N LYS A 53 -16.69 -20.73 -7.22
CA LYS A 53 -18.04 -20.23 -7.54
C LYS A 53 -18.36 -18.93 -6.81
N HIS A 54 -18.03 -18.86 -5.52
CA HIS A 54 -18.28 -17.66 -4.73
C HIS A 54 -17.37 -16.51 -5.16
N THR A 55 -16.06 -16.73 -5.23
CA THR A 55 -15.07 -15.70 -5.54
C THR A 55 -15.32 -15.04 -6.90
N VAL A 56 -15.70 -15.83 -7.92
CA VAL A 56 -15.85 -15.35 -9.30
C VAL A 56 -17.21 -14.74 -9.62
N THR A 57 -18.15 -14.76 -8.67
CA THR A 57 -19.51 -14.21 -8.83
C THR A 57 -19.58 -12.80 -9.46
N PRO A 58 -18.71 -11.81 -9.14
CA PRO A 58 -18.86 -10.45 -9.66
C PRO A 58 -18.26 -10.23 -11.05
N LEU A 59 -17.71 -11.27 -11.70
CA LEU A 59 -16.91 -11.13 -12.91
C LEU A 59 -17.70 -10.66 -14.13
N ASP A 60 -18.96 -11.10 -14.25
CA ASP A 60 -19.93 -10.64 -15.25
C ASP A 60 -20.06 -9.11 -15.25
N LYS A 61 -20.27 -8.53 -14.07
CA LYS A 61 -20.43 -7.09 -13.87
C LYS A 61 -19.14 -6.32 -14.06
N ILE A 62 -17.99 -6.94 -13.74
CA ILE A 62 -16.68 -6.34 -13.99
C ILE A 62 -16.45 -6.20 -15.50
N LEU A 63 -16.76 -7.23 -16.28
CA LEU A 63 -16.64 -7.21 -17.74
C LEU A 63 -17.58 -6.17 -18.34
N GLU A 64 -18.87 -6.21 -17.97
CA GLU A 64 -19.88 -5.22 -18.42
C GLU A 64 -19.43 -3.78 -18.14
N TYR A 65 -18.98 -3.51 -16.91
CA TYR A 65 -18.48 -2.19 -16.53
C TYR A 65 -17.31 -1.71 -17.40
N PHE A 66 -16.33 -2.58 -17.70
CA PHE A 66 -15.20 -2.18 -18.53
C PHE A 66 -15.57 -2.05 -20.01
N GLU A 67 -16.49 -2.86 -20.52
CA GLU A 67 -17.00 -2.70 -21.89
C GLU A 67 -17.74 -1.37 -22.06
N GLU A 68 -18.55 -0.97 -21.08
CA GLU A 68 -19.22 0.33 -21.04
C GLU A 68 -18.21 1.48 -20.94
N LEU A 69 -17.30 1.40 -19.97
CA LEU A 69 -16.31 2.45 -19.69
C LEU A 69 -15.40 2.72 -20.91
N LEU A 70 -14.94 1.68 -21.59
CA LEU A 70 -14.06 1.79 -22.76
C LEU A 70 -14.84 1.91 -24.07
N SER A 71 -16.17 1.78 -24.02
CA SER A 71 -17.06 1.71 -25.18
C SER A 71 -16.56 0.70 -26.21
N CYS A 72 -16.07 -0.45 -25.75
CA CYS A 72 -15.33 -1.41 -26.54
C CYS A 72 -15.61 -2.82 -26.03
N ARG A 73 -15.99 -3.73 -26.92
CA ARG A 73 -16.22 -5.14 -26.58
C ARG A 73 -14.92 -5.82 -26.16
N PHE A 74 -15.04 -6.86 -25.33
CA PHE A 74 -13.92 -7.68 -24.93
C PHE A 74 -13.15 -8.19 -26.16
N PRO A 75 -11.81 -8.07 -26.22
CA PRO A 75 -11.08 -8.30 -27.47
C PRO A 75 -11.04 -9.76 -27.94
N TYR A 76 -11.24 -10.73 -27.05
CA TYR A 76 -11.12 -12.16 -27.35
C TYR A 76 -12.47 -12.87 -27.33
N ALA A 77 -12.57 -14.03 -27.98
CA ALA A 77 -13.83 -14.80 -28.04
C ALA A 77 -14.21 -15.50 -26.73
N THR A 78 -13.23 -15.78 -25.87
CA THR A 78 -13.46 -16.41 -24.56
C THR A 78 -12.49 -15.83 -23.55
N TYR A 79 -12.89 -15.79 -22.28
CA TYR A 79 -12.01 -15.40 -21.18
C TYR A 79 -11.85 -16.55 -20.19
N LYS A 80 -10.60 -16.92 -19.90
CA LYS A 80 -10.25 -18.04 -19.02
C LYS A 80 -9.59 -17.53 -17.74
N GLN A 81 -10.00 -18.04 -16.60
CA GLN A 81 -9.35 -17.74 -15.32
C GLN A 81 -8.83 -19.01 -14.68
N VAL A 82 -7.56 -19.06 -14.31
CA VAL A 82 -6.95 -20.26 -13.71
C VAL A 82 -6.36 -19.91 -12.37
N PHE A 83 -6.75 -20.61 -11.32
CA PHE A 83 -6.20 -20.43 -9.97
C PHE A 83 -5.14 -21.49 -9.73
N VAL A 84 -3.91 -21.08 -9.42
CA VAL A 84 -2.74 -21.95 -9.25
C VAL A 84 -1.96 -21.55 -8.00
N ASP A 85 -1.34 -22.54 -7.34
CA ASP A 85 -0.47 -22.31 -6.19
C ASP A 85 0.91 -21.83 -6.63
N MET A 86 1.67 -21.22 -5.74
CA MET A 86 3.08 -20.82 -5.95
C MET A 86 3.28 -19.90 -7.16
N THR A 87 2.35 -18.99 -7.42
CA THR A 87 2.51 -17.96 -8.45
C THR A 87 3.41 -16.83 -7.95
N PRO A 88 4.27 -16.25 -8.81
CA PRO A 88 5.18 -15.17 -8.40
C PRO A 88 4.46 -13.85 -8.10
N ASP A 89 3.29 -13.64 -8.72
CA ASP A 89 2.40 -12.52 -8.48
C ASP A 89 0.97 -13.04 -8.22
N ASP A 90 0.16 -12.23 -7.53
CA ASP A 90 -1.25 -12.55 -7.27
C ASP A 90 -2.07 -12.65 -8.57
N VAL A 91 -1.68 -11.87 -9.58
CA VAL A 91 -2.36 -11.78 -10.88
C VAL A 91 -1.31 -11.75 -11.99
N THR A 92 -1.36 -12.73 -12.89
CA THR A 92 -0.55 -12.77 -14.11
C THR A 92 -1.47 -12.95 -15.32
N SER A 93 -1.52 -11.94 -16.19
CA SER A 93 -2.42 -11.93 -17.35
C SER A 93 -1.69 -12.34 -18.63
N TYR A 94 -2.31 -13.27 -19.35
CA TYR A 94 -1.95 -13.73 -20.69
C TYR A 94 -3.12 -13.46 -21.64
N SER A 95 -2.90 -13.54 -22.95
CA SER A 95 -3.98 -13.26 -23.90
C SER A 95 -5.10 -14.28 -23.79
N SER A 96 -6.33 -13.83 -23.55
CA SER A 96 -7.54 -14.63 -23.28
C SER A 96 -7.53 -15.43 -21.98
N MET A 97 -6.49 -15.32 -21.15
CA MET A 97 -6.35 -16.09 -19.92
C MET A 97 -5.66 -15.30 -18.80
N THR A 98 -6.23 -15.26 -17.61
CA THR A 98 -5.53 -14.75 -16.41
C THR A 98 -5.27 -15.87 -15.43
N ILE A 99 -4.02 -15.97 -14.95
CA ILE A 99 -3.62 -16.86 -13.86
C ILE A 99 -3.64 -16.06 -12.56
N PHE A 100 -4.32 -16.59 -11.55
CA PHE A 100 -4.48 -16.02 -10.22
C PHE A 100 -3.80 -16.92 -9.18
N SER A 101 -3.28 -16.31 -8.11
CA SER A 101 -2.89 -17.07 -6.92
C SER A 101 -4.12 -17.76 -6.30
N LEU A 102 -3.93 -18.97 -5.78
CA LEU A 102 -4.93 -19.67 -4.96
C LEU A 102 -5.37 -18.83 -3.75
N ASP A 103 -4.52 -17.92 -3.27
CA ASP A 103 -4.81 -17.04 -2.15
C ASP A 103 -6.10 -16.24 -2.35
N ILE A 104 -6.44 -15.88 -3.59
CA ILE A 104 -7.63 -15.08 -3.93
C ILE A 104 -8.93 -15.84 -3.68
N LEU A 105 -8.90 -17.19 -3.68
CA LEU A 105 -10.07 -18.01 -3.40
C LEU A 105 -10.44 -17.92 -1.92
N HIS A 106 -11.70 -17.58 -1.66
CA HIS A 106 -12.17 -17.39 -0.29
C HIS A 106 -13.60 -17.88 -0.12
N HIS A 107 -13.89 -18.35 1.10
CA HIS A 107 -15.22 -18.82 1.46
C HIS A 107 -16.17 -17.63 1.68
N LYS A 108 -17.46 -17.81 1.36
CA LYS A 108 -18.53 -16.80 1.55
C LYS A 108 -18.72 -16.22 2.96
N LYS A 109 -18.06 -16.82 3.95
CA LYS A 109 -18.09 -16.40 5.35
C LYS A 109 -16.99 -15.40 5.69
N ILE A 110 -15.99 -15.21 4.82
CA ILE A 110 -14.85 -14.34 5.05
C ILE A 110 -15.16 -12.99 4.39
N ILE A 111 -15.08 -11.91 5.16
CA ILE A 111 -15.50 -10.56 4.72
C ILE A 111 -14.27 -9.71 4.34
N ASP A 112 -13.19 -9.81 5.09
CA ASP A 112 -12.04 -8.90 5.04
C ASP A 112 -11.35 -8.87 3.67
N VAL A 113 -11.26 -10.02 2.99
CA VAL A 113 -10.57 -10.14 1.70
C VAL A 113 -11.44 -9.83 0.48
N VAL A 114 -12.74 -9.61 0.66
CA VAL A 114 -13.69 -9.46 -0.45
C VAL A 114 -13.31 -8.28 -1.35
N GLN A 115 -12.89 -7.17 -0.76
CA GLN A 115 -12.49 -5.98 -1.50
C GLN A 115 -11.23 -6.25 -2.34
N GLU A 116 -10.17 -6.78 -1.73
CA GLU A 116 -8.90 -7.07 -2.40
C GLU A 116 -9.07 -8.10 -3.52
N CYS A 117 -9.84 -9.17 -3.29
CA CYS A 117 -10.11 -10.19 -4.29
C CYS A 117 -10.85 -9.63 -5.51
N ARG A 118 -11.86 -8.78 -5.28
CA ARG A 118 -12.60 -8.13 -6.38
C ARG A 118 -11.71 -7.18 -7.18
N GLN A 119 -10.81 -6.47 -6.52
CA GLN A 119 -9.82 -5.62 -7.18
C GLN A 119 -8.83 -6.43 -8.02
N ALA A 120 -8.38 -7.58 -7.52
CA ALA A 120 -7.50 -8.50 -8.26
C ALA A 120 -8.18 -9.05 -9.52
N LEU A 121 -9.45 -9.47 -9.41
CA LEU A 121 -10.23 -9.92 -10.57
C LEU A 121 -10.42 -8.79 -11.60
N ALA A 122 -10.79 -7.59 -11.14
CA ALA A 122 -10.94 -6.42 -12.00
C ALA A 122 -9.62 -6.04 -12.69
N PHE A 123 -8.50 -6.12 -11.97
CA PHE A 123 -7.18 -5.89 -12.55
C PHE A 123 -6.83 -6.91 -13.64
N GLY A 124 -7.13 -8.20 -13.41
CA GLY A 124 -6.93 -9.27 -14.39
C GLY A 124 -7.69 -9.05 -15.69
N VAL A 125 -8.94 -8.57 -15.60
CA VAL A 125 -9.74 -8.21 -16.78
C VAL A 125 -9.21 -6.95 -17.47
N SER A 126 -8.88 -5.90 -16.70
CA SER A 126 -8.34 -4.65 -17.23
C SER A 126 -7.05 -4.87 -18.03
N GLN A 127 -6.17 -5.76 -17.56
CA GLN A 127 -4.94 -6.15 -18.25
C GLN A 127 -5.18 -6.88 -19.60
N GLN A 128 -6.36 -7.48 -19.80
CA GLN A 128 -6.70 -8.09 -21.09
C GLN A 128 -6.79 -7.03 -22.19
N PHE A 129 -7.35 -5.85 -21.88
CA PHE A 129 -7.42 -4.71 -22.81
C PHE A 129 -6.05 -4.05 -22.98
N PHE A 130 -5.43 -3.67 -21.87
CA PHE A 130 -4.12 -3.02 -21.85
C PHE A 130 -3.09 -3.95 -21.18
N GLY A 131 -2.28 -4.63 -21.97
CA GLY A 131 -1.25 -5.56 -21.46
C GLY A 131 -1.14 -6.76 -22.36
N CYS A 132 -2.30 -7.37 -22.62
CA CYS A 132 -2.43 -8.50 -23.52
C CYS A 132 -2.80 -8.05 -24.94
N PHE A 133 -3.96 -7.38 -25.09
CA PHE A 133 -4.43 -6.95 -26.41
C PHE A 133 -3.61 -5.79 -26.97
N ILE A 134 -3.54 -4.66 -26.25
CA ILE A 134 -2.58 -3.60 -26.54
C ILE A 134 -1.32 -3.85 -25.72
N SER A 135 -0.23 -4.19 -26.39
CA SER A 135 1.06 -4.55 -25.78
C SER A 135 2.06 -3.38 -25.83
N PRO A 136 3.02 -3.29 -24.90
CA PRO A 136 4.06 -2.25 -24.99
C PRO A 136 5.02 -2.50 -26.15
N ALA A 137 5.49 -1.43 -26.80
CA ALA A 137 6.47 -1.51 -27.90
C ALA A 137 7.85 -1.95 -27.47
N HIS A 138 8.25 -1.54 -26.28
CA HIS A 138 9.54 -1.84 -25.70
C HIS A 138 9.36 -2.05 -24.19
N PHE A 139 10.32 -2.72 -23.53
CA PHE A 139 10.31 -2.88 -22.07
C PHE A 139 10.16 -1.54 -21.34
N LEU A 140 10.81 -0.49 -21.85
CA LEU A 140 10.74 0.89 -21.35
C LEU A 140 9.36 1.55 -21.52
N ASP A 141 8.44 0.98 -22.29
CA ASP A 141 7.04 1.41 -22.41
C ASP A 141 6.09 0.56 -21.55
N SER A 142 6.59 -0.46 -20.86
CA SER A 142 5.77 -1.35 -20.03
C SER A 142 5.01 -0.63 -18.91
N TRP A 143 5.57 0.48 -18.40
CA TRP A 143 4.93 1.32 -17.40
C TRP A 143 3.56 1.81 -17.89
N LEU A 144 3.45 2.23 -19.16
CA LEU A 144 2.24 2.86 -19.70
C LEU A 144 1.06 1.90 -19.62
N VAL A 145 1.27 0.70 -20.14
CA VAL A 145 0.21 -0.31 -20.28
C VAL A 145 -0.20 -0.87 -18.91
N ARG A 146 0.77 -1.11 -18.01
CA ARG A 146 0.49 -1.53 -16.63
C ARG A 146 -0.22 -0.44 -15.82
N SER A 147 0.19 0.81 -15.99
CA SER A 147 -0.42 1.95 -15.30
C SER A 147 -1.81 2.29 -15.81
N LEU A 148 -2.06 2.19 -17.12
CA LEU A 148 -3.41 2.31 -17.69
C LEU A 148 -4.35 1.26 -17.10
N SER A 149 -3.90 0.01 -17.00
CA SER A 149 -4.70 -1.06 -16.40
C SER A 149 -5.05 -0.79 -14.93
N ARG A 150 -4.07 -0.35 -14.14
CA ARG A 150 -4.26 0.02 -12.73
C ARG A 150 -5.17 1.23 -12.57
N PHE A 151 -5.06 2.23 -13.45
CA PHE A 151 -5.94 3.39 -13.46
C PHE A 151 -7.39 3.01 -13.78
N ILE A 152 -7.63 2.21 -14.81
CA ILE A 152 -8.98 1.74 -15.14
C ILE A 152 -9.58 0.90 -13.98
N THR A 153 -8.75 0.09 -13.33
CA THR A 153 -9.15 -0.68 -12.14
C THR A 153 -9.54 0.26 -10.98
N SER A 154 -8.89 1.41 -10.81
CA SER A 154 -9.21 2.33 -9.72
C SER A 154 -10.54 3.06 -9.93
N LEU A 155 -10.96 3.24 -11.18
CA LEU A 155 -12.31 3.75 -11.49
C LEU A 155 -13.41 2.72 -11.15
N TYR A 156 -13.14 1.42 -11.35
CA TYR A 156 -14.02 0.37 -10.85
C TYR A 156 -14.15 0.43 -9.33
N ILE A 157 -13.05 0.69 -8.62
CA ILE A 157 -13.04 0.84 -7.16
C ILE A 157 -13.90 2.03 -6.73
N GLU A 158 -13.76 3.17 -7.40
CA GLU A 158 -14.57 4.36 -7.15
C GLU A 158 -16.07 4.07 -7.34
N LYS A 159 -16.42 3.34 -8.42
CA LYS A 159 -17.82 3.01 -8.73
C LYS A 159 -18.45 2.03 -7.74
N ILE A 160 -17.72 0.99 -7.31
CA ILE A 160 -18.27 -0.12 -6.52
C ILE A 160 -18.10 0.08 -5.01
N PHE A 161 -16.95 0.58 -4.57
CA PHE A 161 -16.63 0.76 -3.15
C PHE A 161 -16.82 2.22 -2.67
N GLY A 162 -17.05 3.15 -3.59
CA GLY A 162 -17.34 4.55 -3.32
C GLY A 162 -16.10 5.45 -3.35
N THR A 163 -16.35 6.75 -3.55
CA THR A 163 -15.31 7.78 -3.71
C THR A 163 -14.39 7.90 -2.49
N SER A 164 -14.91 7.74 -1.26
CA SER A 164 -14.12 7.79 -0.03
C SER A 164 -13.01 6.74 0.03
N GLU A 165 -13.33 5.49 -0.33
CA GLU A 165 -12.36 4.39 -0.35
C GLU A 165 -11.36 4.56 -1.50
N TYR A 166 -11.83 5.01 -2.66
CA TYR A 166 -10.97 5.34 -3.79
C TYR A 166 -9.95 6.43 -3.43
N LEU A 167 -10.38 7.57 -2.89
CA LEU A 167 -9.49 8.66 -2.50
C LEU A 167 -8.50 8.23 -1.41
N PHE A 168 -8.93 7.41 -0.44
CA PHE A 168 -8.03 6.81 0.54
C PHE A 168 -6.92 5.97 -0.11
N GLN A 169 -7.27 5.13 -1.08
CA GLN A 169 -6.29 4.32 -1.81
C GLN A 169 -5.35 5.17 -2.68
N ILE A 170 -5.87 6.23 -3.33
CA ILE A 170 -5.04 7.18 -4.08
C ILE A 170 -4.08 7.92 -3.16
N LYS A 171 -4.52 8.35 -1.96
CA LYS A 171 -3.62 8.95 -0.96
C LYS A 171 -2.53 7.98 -0.51
N LYS A 172 -2.88 6.71 -0.25
CA LYS A 172 -1.90 5.67 0.10
C LYS A 172 -0.88 5.45 -1.02
N LEU A 173 -1.35 5.42 -2.27
CA LEU A 173 -0.52 5.28 -3.47
C LEU A 173 0.44 6.47 -3.61
N LEU A 174 -0.07 7.69 -3.42
CA LEU A 174 0.71 8.91 -3.47
C LEU A 174 1.81 8.92 -2.40
N ASN A 175 1.46 8.60 -1.15
CA ASN A 175 2.41 8.53 -0.06
C ASN A 175 3.52 7.51 -0.34
N ALA A 176 3.19 6.31 -0.82
CA ALA A 176 4.17 5.28 -1.15
C ALA A 176 5.16 5.73 -2.23
N VAL A 177 4.69 6.43 -3.27
CA VAL A 177 5.56 6.97 -4.33
C VAL A 177 6.47 8.08 -3.78
N CYS A 178 5.92 9.02 -3.01
CA CYS A 178 6.68 10.11 -2.41
C CYS A 178 7.73 9.61 -1.40
N GLU A 179 7.39 8.60 -0.58
CA GLU A 179 8.31 7.95 0.36
C GLU A 179 9.45 7.25 -0.37
N TYR A 180 9.14 6.46 -1.39
CA TYR A 180 10.16 5.79 -2.21
C TYR A 180 11.10 6.81 -2.85
N GLU A 181 10.57 7.87 -3.48
CA GLU A 181 11.40 8.88 -4.14
C GLU A 181 12.25 9.68 -3.16
N THR A 182 11.74 9.94 -1.95
CA THR A 182 12.49 10.61 -0.90
C THR A 182 13.65 9.75 -0.38
N GLN A 183 13.45 8.43 -0.31
CA GLN A 183 14.45 7.50 0.23
C GLN A 183 15.49 7.05 -0.80
N TRP A 184 15.06 6.74 -2.03
CA TRP A 184 15.88 6.08 -3.05
C TRP A 184 16.18 6.94 -4.28
N GLY A 185 15.51 8.08 -4.42
CA GLY A 185 15.66 8.98 -5.57
C GLY A 185 14.55 8.85 -6.62
N LYS A 186 14.67 9.64 -7.69
CA LYS A 186 13.59 9.85 -8.66
C LYS A 186 13.17 8.56 -9.38
N ILE A 187 11.86 8.35 -9.49
CA ILE A 187 11.29 7.34 -10.38
C ILE A 187 11.07 7.99 -11.75
N ILE A 188 11.70 7.41 -12.77
CA ILE A 188 11.58 7.84 -14.16
C ILE A 188 10.67 6.84 -14.86
N LEU A 189 9.58 7.34 -15.48
CA LEU A 189 8.63 6.46 -16.18
C LEU A 189 9.22 6.02 -17.52
N ARG A 190 9.81 6.95 -18.27
CA ARG A 190 10.57 6.65 -19.47
C ARG A 190 11.77 7.60 -19.57
N PRO A 191 13.01 7.13 -19.78
CA PRO A 191 14.13 8.03 -20.01
C PRO A 191 13.98 8.77 -21.34
N SER A 192 14.42 10.04 -21.40
CA SER A 192 14.50 10.78 -22.67
C SER A 192 15.57 10.17 -23.57
N SER A 193 15.32 10.16 -24.88
CA SER A 193 16.27 9.67 -25.90
C SER A 193 17.59 10.44 -25.91
N ASP A 194 17.59 11.68 -25.41
CA ASP A 194 18.71 12.63 -25.53
C ASP A 194 19.55 12.80 -24.24
N GLY A 195 19.25 12.06 -23.17
CA GLY A 195 19.89 12.27 -21.87
C GLY A 195 20.15 11.00 -21.08
N ALA A 196 21.39 10.52 -21.09
CA ALA A 196 21.88 9.49 -20.17
C ALA A 196 22.16 10.08 -18.78
N ALA A 197 21.12 10.54 -18.08
CA ALA A 197 21.26 10.75 -16.64
C ALA A 197 21.37 9.36 -15.99
N ARG A 198 22.58 9.00 -15.50
CA ARG A 198 22.73 7.82 -14.63
C ARG A 198 21.77 8.01 -13.45
N VAL A 199 20.78 7.13 -13.34
CA VAL A 199 19.93 7.09 -12.15
C VAL A 199 20.81 6.56 -11.03
N ASN A 200 20.89 7.28 -9.90
CA ASN A 200 21.68 6.85 -8.72
C ASN A 200 20.97 5.70 -7.99
N LEU A 201 20.68 4.61 -8.69
CA LEU A 201 20.13 3.38 -8.17
C LEU A 201 21.21 2.29 -8.25
N HIS A 202 21.15 1.34 -7.31
CA HIS A 202 22.04 0.17 -7.33
C HIS A 202 21.69 -0.82 -8.45
N CYS A 203 20.45 -0.81 -8.93
CA CYS A 203 19.95 -1.62 -10.04
C CYS A 203 19.55 -0.73 -11.23
N GLU A 204 20.02 -1.05 -12.43
CA GLU A 204 19.71 -0.30 -13.65
C GLU A 204 18.27 -0.60 -14.13
N PRO A 205 17.34 0.37 -14.15
CA PRO A 205 15.93 0.11 -14.45
C PRO A 205 15.61 -0.09 -15.94
N ARG A 206 16.58 0.14 -16.84
CA ARG A 206 16.33 0.16 -18.30
C ARG A 206 16.24 -1.22 -18.96
N CYS A 207 16.63 -2.28 -18.27
CA CYS A 207 16.60 -3.65 -18.79
C CYS A 207 15.73 -4.53 -17.87
N GLU A 208 14.99 -5.47 -18.48
CA GLU A 208 14.10 -6.39 -17.78
C GLU A 208 14.82 -7.22 -16.71
N HIS A 209 16.03 -7.67 -17.01
CA HIS A 209 16.80 -8.54 -16.12
C HIS A 209 17.56 -7.79 -15.00
N THR A 210 17.58 -6.46 -15.06
CA THR A 210 18.28 -5.61 -14.07
C THR A 210 17.34 -4.68 -13.30
N CYS A 211 16.08 -4.55 -13.75
CA CYS A 211 15.10 -3.69 -13.10
C CYS A 211 14.60 -4.34 -11.80
N SER A 212 14.96 -3.73 -10.67
CA SER A 212 14.48 -4.14 -9.34
C SER A 212 12.95 -4.27 -9.34
N PRO A 213 12.38 -5.37 -8.83
CA PRO A 213 10.94 -5.52 -8.69
C PRO A 213 10.31 -4.40 -7.82
N LEU A 214 11.03 -3.95 -6.79
CA LEU A 214 10.63 -2.82 -5.95
C LEU A 214 10.53 -1.53 -6.78
N TYR A 215 11.51 -1.28 -7.66
CA TYR A 215 11.46 -0.13 -8.56
C TYR A 215 10.30 -0.25 -9.56
N ALA A 216 10.14 -1.41 -10.21
CA ALA A 216 9.09 -1.65 -11.20
C ALA A 216 7.67 -1.49 -10.63
N GLU A 217 7.45 -1.91 -9.39
CA GLU A 217 6.18 -1.71 -8.69
C GLU A 217 5.92 -0.22 -8.46
N ASN A 218 6.90 0.52 -7.92
CA ASN A 218 6.77 1.97 -7.67
C ASN A 218 6.67 2.78 -8.97
N GLN A 219 7.31 2.34 -10.06
CA GLN A 219 7.15 2.90 -11.40
C GLN A 219 5.70 2.75 -11.89
N THR A 220 5.10 1.58 -11.70
CA THR A 220 3.69 1.35 -12.04
C THR A 220 2.74 2.22 -11.19
N LYS A 221 3.02 2.34 -9.89
CA LYS A 221 2.27 3.20 -8.95
C LYS A 221 2.32 4.67 -9.37
N LYS A 222 3.51 5.18 -9.70
CA LYS A 222 3.70 6.54 -10.20
C LYS A 222 2.99 6.75 -11.54
N GLY A 223 3.12 5.81 -12.47
CA GLY A 223 2.45 5.89 -13.76
C GLY A 223 0.92 5.89 -13.62
N HIS A 224 0.35 5.17 -12.66
CA HIS A 224 -1.08 5.23 -12.35
C HIS A 224 -1.48 6.67 -11.95
N LEU A 225 -0.76 7.28 -11.01
CA LEU A 225 -1.02 8.67 -10.63
C LEU A 225 -0.86 9.64 -11.81
N ALA A 226 0.11 9.41 -12.69
CA ALA A 226 0.30 10.20 -13.91
C ALA A 226 -0.89 10.05 -14.89
N MET A 227 -1.41 8.84 -15.10
CA MET A 227 -2.62 8.63 -15.92
C MET A 227 -3.85 9.32 -15.31
N ARG A 228 -3.98 9.29 -13.99
CA ARG A 228 -5.04 10.03 -13.28
C ARG A 228 -4.90 11.54 -13.48
N MET A 229 -3.69 12.09 -13.32
CA MET A 229 -3.41 13.51 -13.55
C MET A 229 -3.73 13.91 -14.99
N LEU A 230 -3.36 13.07 -15.96
CA LEU A 230 -3.67 13.28 -17.38
C LEU A 230 -5.18 13.28 -17.63
N SER A 231 -5.92 12.31 -17.08
CA SER A 231 -7.39 12.23 -17.16
C SER A 231 -8.06 13.48 -16.58
N LYS A 232 -7.61 13.95 -15.41
CA LYS A 232 -8.14 15.18 -14.79
C LYS A 232 -7.82 16.43 -15.60
N ARG A 233 -6.63 16.51 -16.20
CA ARG A 233 -6.21 17.67 -17.01
C ARG A 233 -6.93 17.75 -18.37
N LEU A 234 -7.17 16.61 -19.01
CA LEU A 234 -7.89 16.53 -20.29
C LEU A 234 -9.41 16.60 -20.14
N GLY A 235 -9.93 16.18 -18.98
CA GLY A 235 -11.34 15.87 -18.79
C GLY A 235 -11.63 14.40 -19.09
N GLN A 236 -12.63 13.84 -18.42
CA GLN A 236 -12.97 12.41 -18.50
C GLN A 236 -13.35 11.97 -19.92
N GLU A 237 -14.25 12.72 -20.57
CA GLU A 237 -14.77 12.33 -21.88
C GLU A 237 -13.70 12.34 -22.98
N PRO A 238 -12.89 13.40 -23.18
CA PRO A 238 -11.78 13.37 -24.14
C PRO A 238 -10.75 12.27 -23.85
N TYR A 239 -10.48 12.01 -22.57
CA TYR A 239 -9.55 10.95 -22.17
C TYR A 239 -10.05 9.56 -22.59
N PHE A 240 -11.32 9.24 -22.38
CA PHE A 240 -11.89 7.96 -22.81
C PHE A 240 -12.02 7.84 -24.33
N GLN A 241 -12.25 8.94 -25.04
CA GLN A 241 -12.20 8.94 -26.51
C GLN A 241 -10.81 8.54 -27.03
N VAL A 242 -9.72 8.97 -26.36
CA VAL A 242 -8.34 8.53 -26.69
C VAL A 242 -8.20 7.02 -26.51
N LEU A 243 -8.62 6.48 -25.36
CA LEU A 243 -8.52 5.04 -25.08
C LEU A 243 -9.35 4.22 -26.07
N HIS A 244 -10.59 4.66 -26.33
CA HIS A 244 -11.46 4.04 -27.32
C HIS A 244 -10.84 4.06 -28.72
N LYS A 245 -10.19 5.17 -29.12
CA LYS A 245 -9.51 5.28 -30.41
C LYS A 245 -8.37 4.26 -30.53
N ILE A 246 -7.57 4.09 -29.48
CA ILE A 246 -6.47 3.09 -29.45
C ILE A 246 -7.04 1.67 -29.61
N LEU A 247 -8.06 1.32 -28.82
CA LEU A 247 -8.65 -0.01 -28.83
C LEU A 247 -9.36 -0.33 -30.15
N SER A 248 -10.16 0.60 -30.68
CA SER A 248 -10.89 0.43 -31.94
C SER A 248 -9.96 0.27 -33.14
N VAL A 249 -8.87 1.04 -33.21
CA VAL A 249 -7.84 0.86 -34.24
C VAL A 249 -7.16 -0.50 -34.09
N GLY A 250 -6.83 -0.90 -32.86
CA GLY A 250 -6.30 -2.23 -32.57
C GLY A 250 -7.23 -3.34 -33.07
N GLN A 251 -8.53 -3.26 -32.78
CA GLN A 251 -9.53 -4.26 -33.20
C GLN A 251 -9.64 -4.36 -34.72
N GLN A 252 -9.68 -3.23 -35.42
CA GLN A 252 -9.75 -3.21 -36.88
C GLN A 252 -8.51 -3.84 -37.53
N MET A 253 -7.33 -3.63 -36.95
CA MET A 253 -6.07 -4.13 -37.50
C MET A 253 -5.78 -5.58 -37.09
N ALA A 254 -6.27 -6.04 -35.94
CA ALA A 254 -6.13 -7.42 -35.49
C ALA A 254 -6.81 -8.43 -36.43
N VAL A 255 -7.91 -8.03 -37.08
CA VAL A 255 -8.67 -8.89 -38.01
C VAL A 255 -7.94 -9.05 -39.36
N ARG A 256 -7.11 -8.08 -39.75
CA ARG A 256 -6.39 -8.08 -41.04
C ARG A 256 -5.16 -8.99 -41.00
N ARG A 257 -5.37 -10.27 -41.28
CA ARG A 257 -4.31 -11.29 -41.30
C ARG A 257 -3.48 -11.28 -42.59
N ASP A 258 -4.00 -10.66 -43.64
CA ASP A 258 -3.37 -10.51 -44.94
C ASP A 258 -2.17 -9.56 -44.91
N LYS A 259 -2.10 -8.65 -43.93
CA LYS A 259 -1.02 -7.66 -43.79
C LYS A 259 -0.46 -7.61 -42.37
N PRO A 260 0.43 -8.54 -41.96
CA PRO A 260 1.00 -8.58 -40.61
C PRO A 260 1.69 -7.28 -40.17
N ALA A 261 2.20 -6.48 -41.12
CA ALA A 261 2.78 -5.16 -40.83
C ALA A 261 1.80 -4.21 -40.10
N THR A 262 0.49 -4.35 -40.28
CA THR A 262 -0.52 -3.53 -39.59
C THR A 262 -0.68 -3.89 -38.12
N TRP A 263 -0.16 -5.03 -37.66
CA TRP A 263 -0.20 -5.42 -36.25
C TRP A 263 0.69 -4.55 -35.35
N THR A 264 1.55 -3.72 -35.94
CA THR A 264 2.24 -2.64 -35.23
C THR A 264 1.29 -1.68 -34.51
N HIS A 265 0.02 -1.59 -34.94
CA HIS A 265 -1.02 -0.81 -34.24
C HIS A 265 -1.55 -1.44 -32.95
N LEU A 266 -1.24 -2.71 -32.68
CA LEU A 266 -1.53 -3.39 -31.41
C LEU A 266 -0.45 -3.15 -30.35
N VAL A 267 0.57 -2.40 -30.75
CA VAL A 267 1.74 -2.13 -29.94
C VAL A 267 1.81 -0.63 -29.67
N ILE A 268 1.99 -0.25 -28.41
CA ILE A 268 1.97 1.15 -27.99
C ILE A 268 3.30 1.56 -27.35
N SER A 269 3.85 2.67 -27.84
CA SER A 269 4.93 3.40 -27.19
C SER A 269 4.41 4.66 -26.53
N THR A 270 5.18 5.20 -25.59
CA THR A 270 4.87 6.47 -24.92
C THR A 270 4.62 7.59 -25.94
N GLU A 271 5.47 7.70 -26.97
CA GLU A 271 5.32 8.71 -28.03
C GLU A 271 4.03 8.51 -28.84
N THR A 272 3.72 7.27 -29.23
CA THR A 272 2.50 6.98 -30.00
C THR A 272 1.22 7.26 -29.21
N PHE A 273 1.24 7.01 -27.90
CA PHE A 273 0.14 7.33 -27.01
C PHE A 273 -0.11 8.84 -26.94
N PHE A 274 0.93 9.63 -26.64
CA PHE A 274 0.77 11.09 -26.54
C PHE A 274 0.47 11.75 -27.89
N ARG A 275 0.96 11.21 -29.01
CA ARG A 275 0.51 11.63 -30.34
C ARG A 275 -0.99 11.38 -30.55
N THR A 276 -1.51 10.25 -30.06
CA THR A 276 -2.94 9.95 -30.11
C THR A 276 -3.75 10.88 -29.22
N VAL A 277 -3.23 11.22 -28.03
CA VAL A 277 -3.81 12.25 -27.15
C VAL A 277 -3.95 13.56 -27.91
N THR A 278 -2.86 14.09 -28.49
CA THR A 278 -2.88 15.35 -29.25
C THR A 278 -3.82 15.30 -30.45
N ASN A 279 -3.86 14.19 -31.19
CA ASN A 279 -4.73 14.06 -32.35
C ASN A 279 -6.23 14.06 -32.00
N VAL A 280 -6.61 13.53 -30.83
CA VAL A 280 -8.01 13.45 -30.40
C VAL A 280 -8.44 14.72 -29.68
N THR A 281 -7.60 15.24 -28.77
CA THR A 281 -7.97 16.38 -27.91
C THR A 281 -7.59 17.73 -28.50
N GLY A 282 -6.71 17.75 -29.51
CA GLY A 282 -6.12 18.99 -30.05
C GLY A 282 -5.15 19.69 -29.10
N GLN A 283 -4.83 19.09 -27.95
CA GLN A 283 -3.96 19.69 -26.93
C GLN A 283 -2.59 19.01 -26.91
N GLU A 284 -1.53 19.81 -27.02
CA GLU A 284 -0.16 19.37 -26.77
C GLU A 284 0.22 19.59 -25.31
N ILE A 285 0.88 18.60 -24.70
CA ILE A 285 1.23 18.63 -23.28
C ILE A 285 2.72 18.32 -23.03
N PRO A 286 3.65 19.06 -23.67
CA PRO A 286 5.09 18.79 -23.56
C PRO A 286 5.60 18.95 -22.12
N THR A 287 5.09 19.95 -21.39
CA THR A 287 5.47 20.20 -19.99
C THR A 287 5.13 19.03 -19.06
N PHE A 288 4.04 18.30 -19.33
CA PHE A 288 3.66 17.13 -18.56
C PHE A 288 4.64 15.96 -18.80
N LEU A 289 5.01 15.74 -20.06
CA LEU A 289 5.98 14.72 -20.45
C LEU A 289 7.33 14.97 -19.79
N GLU A 290 7.83 16.20 -19.88
CA GLU A 290 9.12 16.58 -19.28
C GLU A 290 9.10 16.44 -17.76
N GLN A 291 8.07 16.94 -17.08
CA GLN A 291 8.00 16.94 -15.62
C GLN A 291 7.79 15.54 -15.04
N TRP A 292 6.78 14.81 -15.52
CA TRP A 292 6.29 13.59 -14.85
C TRP A 292 6.78 12.29 -15.48
N VAL A 293 7.08 12.30 -16.78
CA VAL A 293 7.47 11.09 -17.52
C VAL A 293 8.98 10.98 -17.65
N TYR A 294 9.63 12.01 -18.20
CA TYR A 294 11.06 11.99 -18.54
C TYR A 294 11.99 12.29 -17.36
N ASN A 295 11.74 13.35 -16.59
CA ASN A 295 12.61 13.73 -15.47
C ASN A 295 12.29 12.97 -14.18
N GLY A 296 11.00 12.69 -13.95
CA GLY A 296 10.54 12.07 -12.72
C GLY A 296 10.71 12.95 -11.47
N GLY A 297 10.50 12.35 -10.30
CA GLY A 297 10.31 13.05 -9.03
C GLY A 297 8.86 13.44 -8.70
N HIS A 298 8.69 14.00 -7.51
CA HIS A 298 7.43 14.53 -6.97
C HIS A 298 7.61 15.97 -6.49
N ALA A 299 6.53 16.75 -6.49
CA ALA A 299 6.54 18.12 -5.96
C ALA A 299 6.52 18.11 -4.43
N SER A 300 7.18 19.06 -3.76
CA SER A 300 7.12 19.18 -2.30
C SER A 300 6.80 20.62 -1.91
N PHE A 301 5.61 20.83 -1.36
CA PHE A 301 5.13 22.15 -0.98
C PHE A 301 5.12 22.32 0.54
N ARG A 302 5.72 23.41 1.02
CA ARG A 302 5.53 23.91 2.38
C ARG A 302 4.75 25.21 2.30
N VAL A 303 3.55 25.21 2.88
CA VAL A 303 2.61 26.32 2.74
C VAL A 303 2.38 26.98 4.09
N GLN A 304 2.47 28.31 4.09
CA GLN A 304 2.21 29.18 5.22
C GLN A 304 1.24 30.26 4.75
N TYR A 305 0.33 30.70 5.59
CA TYR A 305 -0.56 31.80 5.25
C TYR A 305 -0.87 32.67 6.46
N VAL A 306 -1.27 33.91 6.17
CA VAL A 306 -1.69 34.90 7.17
C VAL A 306 -3.00 35.52 6.72
N PHE A 307 -3.98 35.58 7.62
CA PHE A 307 -5.26 36.22 7.35
C PHE A 307 -5.20 37.72 7.65
N ASN A 308 -5.33 38.56 6.63
CA ASN A 308 -5.34 40.01 6.76
C ASN A 308 -6.77 40.53 6.96
N ARG A 309 -7.20 40.64 8.22
CA ARG A 309 -8.57 41.09 8.57
C ARG A 309 -8.94 42.48 8.06
N LYS A 310 -7.97 43.38 7.88
CA LYS A 310 -8.23 44.75 7.39
C LYS A 310 -8.58 44.75 5.90
N ARG A 311 -7.96 43.86 5.12
CA ARG A 311 -8.18 43.73 3.67
C ARG A 311 -9.18 42.62 3.32
N ASN A 312 -9.55 41.77 4.28
CA ASN A 312 -10.33 40.56 4.07
C ASN A 312 -9.71 39.65 3.00
N MET A 313 -8.39 39.40 3.12
CA MET A 313 -7.60 38.62 2.18
C MET A 313 -6.67 37.68 2.93
N ILE A 314 -6.39 36.51 2.35
CA ILE A 314 -5.38 35.56 2.84
C ILE A 314 -4.10 35.76 2.02
N GLU A 315 -3.02 36.11 2.71
CA GLU A 315 -1.68 36.20 2.12
C GLU A 315 -1.04 34.80 2.22
N LEU A 316 -0.99 34.08 1.10
CA LEU A 316 -0.46 32.72 0.99
C LEU A 316 1.00 32.75 0.53
N GLU A 317 1.86 32.01 1.20
CA GLU A 317 3.25 31.77 0.82
C GLU A 317 3.50 30.26 0.63
N VAL A 318 3.84 29.87 -0.60
CA VAL A 318 4.18 28.49 -0.98
C VAL A 318 5.68 28.40 -1.22
N LYS A 319 6.36 27.54 -0.47
CA LYS A 319 7.81 27.27 -0.59
C LYS A 319 8.04 25.87 -1.14
N GLN A 320 8.94 25.76 -2.11
CA GLN A 320 9.46 24.51 -2.65
C GLN A 320 10.92 24.35 -2.25
N LYS A 321 11.30 23.16 -1.78
CA LYS A 321 12.70 22.84 -1.47
C LYS A 321 13.15 21.62 -2.26
N VAL A 322 13.94 21.87 -3.28
CA VAL A 322 14.54 20.84 -4.14
C VAL A 322 16.00 20.68 -3.75
N GLU A 323 16.41 19.46 -3.37
CA GLU A 323 17.82 19.13 -3.19
C GLU A 323 18.19 18.02 -4.19
N PRO A 324 19.41 17.98 -4.74
CA PRO A 324 19.78 16.99 -5.75
C PRO A 324 19.61 15.54 -5.30
N SER A 325 19.67 15.27 -3.99
CA SER A 325 19.61 13.93 -3.40
C SER A 325 18.18 13.44 -3.11
N ASN A 326 17.18 14.31 -3.00
CA ASN A 326 15.92 13.96 -2.31
C ASN A 326 14.75 13.56 -3.22
N GLY A 327 15.01 13.20 -4.48
CA GLY A 327 13.98 12.74 -5.42
C GLY A 327 12.91 13.79 -5.78
N ARG A 328 13.02 15.03 -5.29
CA ARG A 328 12.03 16.08 -5.51
C ARG A 328 12.20 16.75 -6.87
N LEU A 329 11.08 17.21 -7.40
CA LEU A 329 10.98 17.97 -8.64
C LEU A 329 10.60 19.43 -8.31
N ARG A 330 11.18 20.39 -9.02
CA ARG A 330 10.69 21.77 -9.02
C ARG A 330 9.42 21.83 -9.87
N TYR A 331 8.29 22.09 -9.23
CA TYR A 331 7.01 22.21 -9.92
C TYR A 331 6.81 23.64 -10.44
N LEU A 332 6.37 23.74 -11.69
CA LEU A 332 5.96 24.98 -12.33
C LEU A 332 4.57 24.77 -12.94
N GLY A 333 3.59 25.56 -12.49
CA GLY A 333 2.22 25.45 -12.95
C GLY A 333 1.17 25.82 -11.90
N PRO A 334 -0.12 25.63 -12.22
CA PRO A 334 -1.22 25.98 -11.33
C PRO A 334 -1.31 25.03 -10.14
N LEU A 335 -1.65 25.58 -8.98
CA LEU A 335 -1.98 24.88 -7.75
C LEU A 335 -3.36 25.33 -7.29
N THR A 336 -4.28 24.37 -7.14
CA THR A 336 -5.63 24.65 -6.64
C THR A 336 -5.60 24.79 -5.12
N VAL A 337 -6.13 25.90 -4.62
CA VAL A 337 -6.27 26.22 -3.20
C VAL A 337 -7.74 26.46 -2.91
N LEU A 338 -8.29 25.74 -1.94
CA LEU A 338 -9.68 25.85 -1.52
C LEU A 338 -9.72 26.51 -0.14
N VAL A 339 -10.43 27.62 -0.02
CA VAL A 339 -10.64 28.31 1.26
C VAL A 339 -12.06 27.97 1.72
N GLN A 340 -12.17 27.31 2.87
CA GLN A 340 -13.47 26.93 3.43
C GLN A 340 -13.96 28.04 4.36
N GLU A 341 -14.81 28.92 3.84
CA GLU A 341 -15.36 30.03 4.59
C GLU A 341 -16.75 29.73 5.19
N LEU A 342 -17.30 30.68 5.95
CA LEU A 342 -18.63 30.55 6.56
C LEU A 342 -19.78 30.66 5.55
N ASP A 343 -19.59 31.33 4.42
CA ASP A 343 -20.57 31.40 3.34
C ASP A 343 -20.43 30.24 2.34
N GLY A 344 -19.36 29.45 2.44
CA GLY A 344 -19.12 28.27 1.62
C GLY A 344 -17.66 28.06 1.28
N SER A 345 -17.41 27.05 0.45
CA SER A 345 -16.08 26.74 -0.07
C SER A 345 -15.78 27.58 -1.33
N PHE A 346 -14.64 28.28 -1.36
CA PHE A 346 -14.20 29.09 -2.50
C PHE A 346 -12.88 28.56 -3.07
N SER A 347 -12.89 28.23 -4.36
CA SER A 347 -11.72 27.69 -5.06
C SER A 347 -10.93 28.79 -5.74
N HIS A 348 -9.62 28.83 -5.47
CA HIS A 348 -8.65 29.73 -6.08
C HIS A 348 -7.57 28.93 -6.80
N THR A 349 -7.06 29.46 -7.91
CA THR A 349 -5.93 28.86 -8.62
C THR A 349 -4.71 29.76 -8.46
N VAL A 350 -3.66 29.24 -7.83
CA VAL A 350 -2.40 29.94 -7.59
C VAL A 350 -1.36 29.45 -8.59
N GLN A 351 -0.73 30.35 -9.34
CA GLN A 351 0.38 29.99 -10.23
C GLN A 351 1.69 29.88 -9.44
N ILE A 352 2.39 28.78 -9.62
CA ILE A 352 3.68 28.51 -8.98
C ILE A 352 4.80 28.69 -10.02
N ASP A 353 5.54 29.79 -9.90
CA ASP A 353 6.59 30.18 -10.86
C ASP A 353 8.01 29.93 -10.34
N GLY A 354 8.17 29.69 -9.03
CA GLY A 354 9.48 29.66 -8.39
C GLY A 354 9.57 28.84 -7.11
N ASP A 355 10.73 28.95 -6.46
CA ASP A 355 11.00 28.28 -5.18
C ASP A 355 10.18 28.89 -4.05
N ILE A 356 9.84 30.18 -4.17
CA ILE A 356 8.91 30.88 -3.28
C ILE A 356 7.88 31.57 -4.17
N SER A 357 6.61 31.25 -3.97
CA SER A 357 5.48 31.88 -4.65
C SER A 357 4.56 32.47 -3.60
N ARG A 358 4.16 33.73 -3.80
CA ARG A 358 3.23 34.44 -2.92
C ARG A 358 1.97 34.77 -3.70
N ALA A 359 0.81 34.56 -3.07
CA ALA A 359 -0.47 34.83 -3.68
C ALA A 359 -1.44 35.39 -2.65
N ASP A 360 -2.22 36.38 -3.09
CA ASP A 360 -3.24 37.00 -2.26
C ASP A 360 -4.61 36.45 -2.67
N LEU A 361 -5.30 35.80 -1.73
CA LEU A 361 -6.61 35.19 -1.95
C LEU A 361 -7.69 36.10 -1.37
N GLN A 362 -8.67 36.48 -2.18
CA GLN A 362 -9.80 37.31 -1.73
C GLN A 362 -10.78 36.46 -0.94
N CYS A 363 -11.09 36.89 0.29
CA CYS A 363 -12.15 36.26 1.09
C CYS A 363 -13.50 36.95 0.83
N HIS A 364 -14.57 36.17 0.78
CA HIS A 364 -15.91 36.67 0.43
C HIS A 364 -16.83 36.83 1.64
N SER A 365 -16.60 36.05 2.69
CA SER A 365 -17.48 36.01 3.86
C SER A 365 -17.40 37.29 4.69
N LYS A 366 -18.56 37.76 5.13
CA LYS A 366 -18.68 38.93 6.03
C LYS A 366 -18.70 38.50 7.49
N GLY A 367 -18.26 39.41 8.37
CA GLY A 367 -18.17 39.17 9.82
C GLY A 367 -19.50 38.78 10.51
N ARG A 368 -19.38 38.15 11.68
CA ARG A 368 -20.46 37.43 12.39
C ARG A 368 -21.66 38.30 12.78
N ARG A 369 -22.87 37.73 12.64
CA ARG A 369 -24.12 38.22 13.27
C ARG A 369 -24.90 37.14 14.06
N GLN A 370 -24.63 35.86 13.83
CA GLN A 370 -25.42 34.74 14.38
C GLN A 370 -24.53 33.75 15.15
N LYS A 371 -25.09 33.09 16.18
CA LYS A 371 -24.39 32.10 17.02
C LYS A 371 -24.20 30.74 16.33
N LYS A 372 -25.10 30.38 15.42
CA LYS A 372 -25.03 29.18 14.60
C LYS A 372 -25.33 29.55 13.16
N LYS A 373 -24.67 28.86 12.22
CA LYS A 373 -24.87 29.08 10.79
C LYS A 373 -24.75 27.76 10.05
N ARG A 374 -25.62 27.53 9.07
CA ARG A 374 -25.45 26.44 8.10
C ARG A 374 -24.43 26.88 7.05
N VAL A 375 -23.39 26.07 6.89
CA VAL A 375 -22.28 26.31 5.97
C VAL A 375 -22.30 25.21 4.91
N PRO A 376 -22.39 25.55 3.62
CA PRO A 376 -22.24 24.59 2.55
C PRO A 376 -20.76 24.20 2.41
N LEU A 377 -20.49 22.89 2.41
CA LEU A 377 -19.15 22.34 2.26
C LEU A 377 -18.82 22.08 0.79
N TYR A 378 -17.53 21.90 0.50
CA TYR A 378 -17.07 21.52 -0.83
C TYR A 378 -17.64 20.18 -1.33
N SER A 379 -17.99 19.26 -0.42
CA SER A 379 -18.65 18.01 -0.77
C SER A 379 -20.10 18.18 -1.26
N GLY A 380 -20.69 19.37 -1.10
CA GLY A 380 -22.10 19.65 -1.35
C GLY A 380 -23.01 19.43 -0.14
N ASP A 381 -22.46 19.02 1.01
CA ASP A 381 -23.21 18.84 2.25
C ASP A 381 -23.33 20.17 3.02
N ASP A 382 -24.50 20.41 3.62
CA ASP A 382 -24.69 21.53 4.55
C ASP A 382 -24.46 21.08 5.99
N VAL A 383 -23.57 21.77 6.70
CA VAL A 383 -23.29 21.48 8.11
C VAL A 383 -23.59 22.70 8.98
N GLU A 384 -24.27 22.48 10.10
CA GLU A 384 -24.52 23.53 11.09
C GLU A 384 -23.28 23.70 11.96
N VAL A 385 -22.64 24.87 11.82
CA VAL A 385 -21.42 25.23 12.55
C VAL A 385 -21.79 26.09 13.76
N ASP A 386 -21.28 25.70 14.92
CA ASP A 386 -21.36 26.51 16.14
C ASP A 386 -20.25 27.57 16.16
N LEU A 387 -20.64 28.84 16.16
CA LEU A 387 -19.74 29.99 16.06
C LEU A 387 -19.42 30.60 17.44
N THR A 388 -19.83 29.97 18.55
CA THR A 388 -19.62 30.51 19.90
C THR A 388 -18.13 30.54 20.31
N ASN A 389 -17.38 29.48 20.02
CA ASN A 389 -15.99 29.30 20.44
C ASN A 389 -14.98 29.22 19.28
N MET A 390 -15.41 29.53 18.05
CA MET A 390 -14.53 29.52 16.88
C MET A 390 -13.89 30.89 16.63
N ASP A 391 -12.69 30.93 16.04
CA ASP A 391 -12.14 32.13 15.39
C ASP A 391 -12.78 32.29 13.98
N PRO A 392 -13.03 33.50 13.45
CA PRO A 392 -13.49 33.72 12.08
C PRO A 392 -12.55 33.26 10.95
N ASP A 393 -11.29 32.95 11.26
CA ASP A 393 -10.29 32.65 10.24
C ASP A 393 -10.57 31.27 9.61
N SER A 394 -10.73 31.25 8.29
CA SER A 394 -11.14 30.09 7.50
C SER A 394 -9.95 29.12 7.27
N PRO A 395 -10.13 27.80 7.41
CA PRO A 395 -9.09 26.84 7.06
C PRO A 395 -8.83 26.82 5.55
N VAL A 396 -7.58 26.51 5.20
CA VAL A 396 -7.11 26.42 3.81
C VAL A 396 -6.78 24.98 3.46
N LEU A 397 -7.45 24.47 2.43
CA LEU A 397 -7.24 23.16 1.84
C LEU A 397 -6.43 23.32 0.55
N ILE A 398 -5.45 22.46 0.30
CA ILE A 398 -4.59 22.57 -0.88
C ILE A 398 -4.70 21.30 -1.69
N ASP A 399 -5.06 21.46 -2.96
CA ASP A 399 -5.27 20.41 -3.94
C ASP A 399 -6.11 19.24 -3.37
N PRO A 400 -7.39 19.51 -3.03
CA PRO A 400 -8.26 18.54 -2.35
C PRO A 400 -8.51 17.27 -3.17
N GLU A 401 -8.47 17.31 -4.51
CA GLU A 401 -8.68 16.12 -5.33
C GLU A 401 -7.38 15.37 -5.74
N LEU A 402 -6.23 15.74 -5.16
CA LEU A 402 -4.91 15.16 -5.47
C LEU A 402 -4.61 15.16 -6.98
N HIS A 403 -4.65 16.33 -7.61
CA HIS A 403 -4.27 16.51 -9.01
C HIS A 403 -2.78 16.26 -9.23
N LEU A 404 -1.95 16.60 -8.25
CA LEU A 404 -0.49 16.55 -8.38
C LEU A 404 0.10 15.36 -7.63
N ILE A 405 1.21 14.83 -8.15
CA ILE A 405 2.07 13.90 -7.39
C ILE A 405 2.95 14.77 -6.49
N ARG A 406 2.49 14.95 -5.25
CA ARG A 406 3.09 15.87 -4.29
C ARG A 406 3.19 15.34 -2.87
N ASN A 407 4.14 15.89 -2.14
CA ASN A 407 4.15 15.96 -0.68
C ASN A 407 3.75 17.38 -0.25
N LEU A 408 2.93 17.50 0.80
CA LEU A 408 2.38 18.77 1.25
C LEU A 408 2.52 18.91 2.77
N THR A 409 3.05 20.04 3.21
CA THR A 409 3.08 20.44 4.61
C THR A 409 2.44 21.82 4.75
N ILE A 410 1.23 21.88 5.33
CA ILE A 410 0.54 23.13 5.64
C ILE A 410 0.81 23.51 7.09
N ASN A 411 1.18 24.76 7.33
CA ASN A 411 1.25 25.34 8.66
C ASN A 411 0.01 26.21 8.92
N GLN A 412 -0.92 25.68 9.69
CA GLN A 412 -2.13 26.38 10.14
C GLN A 412 -2.33 26.13 11.65
N PRO A 413 -3.03 27.03 12.37
CA PRO A 413 -3.34 26.87 13.78
C PRO A 413 -4.10 25.59 14.11
N ASP A 414 -3.89 25.04 15.31
CA ASP A 414 -4.47 23.76 15.73
C ASP A 414 -6.01 23.75 15.70
N TYR A 415 -6.65 24.85 16.11
CA TYR A 415 -8.12 24.98 16.09
C TYR A 415 -8.72 24.85 14.69
N GLN A 416 -7.96 25.12 13.62
CA GLN A 416 -8.41 24.95 12.24
C GLN A 416 -8.38 23.48 11.81
N TRP A 417 -7.41 22.70 12.28
CA TRP A 417 -7.42 21.25 12.10
C TRP A 417 -8.58 20.60 12.87
N GLU A 418 -8.87 21.07 14.08
CA GLU A 418 -10.02 20.62 14.87
C GLU A 418 -11.34 20.95 14.18
N TYR A 419 -11.45 22.14 13.59
CA TYR A 419 -12.61 22.52 12.76
C TYR A 419 -12.78 21.58 11.57
N MET A 420 -11.70 21.33 10.81
CA MET A 420 -11.73 20.42 9.66
C MET A 420 -12.20 19.03 10.06
N LEU A 421 -11.77 18.51 11.21
CA LEU A 421 -12.18 17.17 11.63
C LEU A 421 -13.65 17.12 12.11
N ARG A 422 -14.17 18.18 12.72
CA ARG A 422 -15.57 18.24 13.18
C ARG A 422 -16.58 18.38 12.05
N TYR A 423 -16.29 19.27 11.11
CA TYR A 423 -17.30 19.73 10.16
C TYR A 423 -17.04 19.28 8.73
N GLU A 424 -15.78 19.18 8.30
CA GLU A 424 -15.45 18.81 6.92
C GLU A 424 -15.87 17.36 6.64
N ARG A 425 -16.41 17.12 5.44
CA ARG A 425 -16.82 15.79 4.97
C ARG A 425 -15.86 15.19 3.95
N ASP A 426 -14.92 15.98 3.45
CA ASP A 426 -13.84 15.46 2.62
C ASP A 426 -12.92 14.53 3.43
N VAL A 427 -12.80 13.30 2.96
CA VAL A 427 -12.01 12.25 3.61
C VAL A 427 -10.52 12.60 3.61
N LEU A 428 -10.02 13.26 2.56
CA LEU A 428 -8.61 13.63 2.46
C LEU A 428 -8.24 14.73 3.47
N ALA A 429 -9.08 15.77 3.55
CA ALA A 429 -9.03 16.79 4.58
C ALA A 429 -9.04 16.20 6.00
N GLN A 430 -9.96 15.28 6.29
CA GLN A 430 -10.07 14.61 7.58
C GLN A 430 -8.79 13.83 7.92
N PHE A 431 -8.24 13.06 6.99
CA PHE A 431 -6.98 12.35 7.22
C PHE A 431 -5.79 13.31 7.44
N GLN A 432 -5.75 14.43 6.72
CA GLN A 432 -4.71 15.44 6.93
C GLN A 432 -4.84 16.08 8.32
N ALA A 433 -6.06 16.39 8.78
CA ALA A 433 -6.29 16.87 10.13
C ALA A 433 -5.83 15.85 11.18
N LEU A 434 -6.18 14.57 11.02
CA LEU A 434 -5.74 13.49 11.92
C LEU A 434 -4.21 13.40 12.02
N GLU A 435 -3.50 13.47 10.88
CA GLU A 435 -2.05 13.41 10.83
C GLU A 435 -1.36 14.57 11.56
N ARG A 436 -2.01 15.75 11.64
CA ARG A 436 -1.49 16.94 12.30
C ARG A 436 -1.88 17.00 13.77
N LEU A 437 -3.12 16.67 14.11
CA LEU A 437 -3.61 16.68 15.51
C LEU A 437 -2.86 15.70 16.39
N GLN A 438 -2.41 14.54 15.86
CA GLN A 438 -1.55 13.63 16.63
C GLN A 438 -0.18 14.23 17.01
N LEU A 439 0.27 15.28 16.32
CA LEU A 439 1.54 15.98 16.60
C LEU A 439 1.38 17.11 17.61
N CYS A 440 0.18 17.71 17.71
CA CYS A 440 -0.14 18.84 18.59
C CYS A 440 -1.17 18.42 19.65
N PRO A 441 -0.75 17.78 20.75
CA PRO A 441 -1.69 17.25 21.73
C PRO A 441 -2.30 18.37 22.59
N ASN A 442 -3.63 18.43 22.64
CA ASN A 442 -4.36 19.34 23.53
C ASN A 442 -5.71 18.71 23.98
N PRO A 443 -6.36 19.21 25.06
CA PRO A 443 -7.63 18.66 25.54
C PRO A 443 -8.79 18.76 24.54
N GLN A 444 -8.83 19.81 23.72
CA GLN A 444 -9.88 20.00 22.71
C GLN A 444 -9.76 18.95 21.60
N SER A 445 -8.56 18.71 21.11
CA SER A 445 -8.20 17.66 20.16
C SER A 445 -8.61 16.27 20.67
N ARG A 446 -8.42 15.96 21.96
CA ARG A 446 -8.92 14.71 22.56
C ARG A 446 -10.44 14.58 22.39
N ASP A 447 -11.18 15.63 22.72
CA ASP A 447 -12.65 15.62 22.69
C ASP A 447 -13.17 15.55 21.24
N VAL A 448 -12.54 16.28 20.30
CA VAL A 448 -12.83 16.21 18.86
C VAL A 448 -12.59 14.80 18.31
N LEU A 449 -11.50 14.15 18.70
CA LEU A 449 -11.19 12.79 18.25
C LEU A 449 -12.20 11.77 18.80
N LEU A 450 -12.64 11.91 20.05
CA LEU A 450 -13.70 11.07 20.62
C LEU A 450 -15.05 11.25 19.91
N GLU A 451 -15.40 12.49 19.56
CA GLU A 451 -16.58 12.83 18.76
C GLU A 451 -16.48 12.18 17.37
N THR A 452 -15.32 12.28 16.72
CA THR A 452 -15.02 11.70 15.40
C THR A 452 -15.20 10.18 15.40
N ILE A 453 -14.70 9.48 16.42
CA ILE A 453 -14.84 8.02 16.54
C ILE A 453 -16.31 7.62 16.70
N SER A 454 -17.08 8.41 17.44
CA SER A 454 -18.49 8.14 17.75
C SER A 454 -19.45 8.53 16.61
N ASN A 455 -19.00 9.34 15.65
CA ASN A 455 -19.82 9.84 14.56
C ASN A 455 -20.09 8.76 13.50
N GLU A 456 -21.34 8.32 13.38
CA GLU A 456 -21.74 7.28 12.41
C GLU A 456 -21.74 7.76 10.96
N ASN A 457 -21.78 9.07 10.72
CA ASN A 457 -21.78 9.65 9.37
C ASN A 457 -20.37 9.73 8.77
N PHE A 458 -19.33 9.46 9.55
CA PHE A 458 -17.95 9.49 9.08
C PHE A 458 -17.52 8.17 8.47
N PHE A 459 -16.66 8.27 7.45
CA PHE A 459 -16.05 7.13 6.80
C PHE A 459 -15.31 6.26 7.82
N TYR A 460 -15.56 4.94 7.81
CA TYR A 460 -15.09 4.04 8.86
C TYR A 460 -13.57 4.07 9.04
N ARG A 461 -12.77 4.25 7.97
CA ARG A 461 -11.31 4.34 8.08
C ARG A 461 -10.88 5.62 8.80
N VAL A 462 -11.58 6.73 8.60
CA VAL A 462 -11.31 7.97 9.35
C VAL A 462 -11.55 7.73 10.83
N ARG A 463 -12.65 7.05 11.18
CA ARG A 463 -12.96 6.66 12.58
C ARG A 463 -11.89 5.72 13.17
N CYS A 464 -11.42 4.75 12.39
CA CYS A 464 -10.35 3.84 12.81
C CYS A 464 -9.03 4.58 13.03
N HIS A 465 -8.63 5.46 12.11
CA HIS A 465 -7.41 6.28 12.25
C HIS A 465 -7.53 7.30 13.39
N ALA A 466 -8.73 7.84 13.65
CA ALA A 466 -8.99 8.71 14.79
C ALA A 466 -8.74 8.01 16.14
N ALA A 467 -9.04 6.71 16.25
CA ALA A 467 -8.73 5.93 17.44
C ALA A 467 -7.21 5.82 17.70
N TYR A 468 -6.41 5.61 16.65
CA TYR A 468 -4.95 5.62 16.75
C TYR A 468 -4.41 7.02 17.08
N ALA A 469 -4.91 8.06 16.42
CA ALA A 469 -4.52 9.44 16.70
C ALA A 469 -4.86 9.85 18.14
N LEU A 470 -6.03 9.45 18.66
CA LEU A 470 -6.42 9.68 20.05
C LEU A 470 -5.44 9.02 21.02
N THR A 471 -5.01 7.80 20.74
CA THR A 471 -4.03 7.09 21.56
C THR A 471 -2.69 7.85 21.61
N GLU A 472 -2.19 8.31 20.47
CA GLU A 472 -0.95 9.10 20.40
C GLU A 472 -1.07 10.43 21.16
N VAL A 473 -2.22 11.11 21.05
CA VAL A 473 -2.50 12.36 21.79
C VAL A 473 -2.53 12.11 23.30
N LEU A 474 -3.21 11.05 23.75
CA LEU A 474 -3.30 10.69 25.18
C LEU A 474 -1.93 10.28 25.75
N ASN A 475 -1.12 9.55 24.98
CA ASN A 475 0.25 9.16 25.38
C ASN A 475 1.16 10.38 25.60
N LYS A 476 0.93 11.47 24.86
CA LYS A 476 1.67 12.73 25.02
C LYS A 476 1.10 13.64 26.12
N MET A 477 -0.07 13.32 26.70
CA MET A 477 -0.71 14.09 27.78
C MET A 477 -1.07 13.22 29.00
N PRO A 478 -0.09 12.59 29.66
CA PRO A 478 -0.33 11.64 30.74
C PRO A 478 -1.02 12.27 31.97
N GLU A 479 -0.84 13.57 32.21
CA GLU A 479 -1.41 14.27 33.37
C GLU A 479 -2.90 14.64 33.20
N THR A 480 -3.44 14.54 31.98
CA THR A 480 -4.77 15.07 31.64
C THR A 480 -5.91 14.07 31.76
N TRP A 481 -5.61 12.80 32.02
CA TRP A 481 -6.60 11.75 32.19
C TRP A 481 -6.18 10.80 33.30
N SER A 482 -7.12 10.47 34.19
CA SER A 482 -6.94 9.51 35.27
C SER A 482 -8.09 8.50 35.26
N GLY A 483 -7.79 7.25 35.60
CA GLY A 483 -8.76 6.15 35.60
C GLY A 483 -8.95 5.49 34.24
N VAL A 484 -10.12 4.88 34.05
CA VAL A 484 -10.44 4.05 32.88
C VAL A 484 -10.40 4.88 31.60
N PRO A 485 -9.63 4.46 30.58
CA PRO A 485 -9.56 5.17 29.30
C PRO A 485 -10.95 5.39 28.69
N ALA A 486 -11.23 6.61 28.21
CA ALA A 486 -12.51 6.94 27.56
C ALA A 486 -12.82 6.00 26.38
N LEU A 487 -11.79 5.58 25.66
CA LEU A 487 -11.89 4.64 24.54
C LEU A 487 -12.34 3.24 24.99
N LEU A 488 -11.90 2.78 26.17
CA LEU A 488 -12.32 1.50 26.75
C LEU A 488 -13.78 1.56 27.21
N SER A 489 -14.18 2.67 27.84
CA SER A 489 -15.56 2.94 28.21
C SER A 489 -16.49 2.98 26.98
N LEU A 490 -16.06 3.62 25.90
CA LEU A 490 -16.79 3.63 24.62
C LEU A 490 -16.91 2.22 24.05
N TYR A 491 -15.81 1.46 24.02
CA TYR A 491 -15.82 0.10 23.47
C TYR A 491 -16.76 -0.82 24.26
N ARG A 492 -16.68 -0.82 25.60
CA ARG A 492 -17.58 -1.61 26.46
C ARG A 492 -19.05 -1.21 26.30
N LYS A 493 -19.34 0.08 26.10
CA LYS A 493 -20.70 0.57 25.84
C LYS A 493 -21.26 0.05 24.51
N VAL A 494 -20.45 -0.02 23.46
CA VAL A 494 -20.89 -0.38 22.11
C VAL A 494 -20.85 -1.90 21.86
N TYR A 495 -19.84 -2.60 22.35
CA TYR A 495 -19.57 -4.01 22.06
C TYR A 495 -19.72 -4.95 23.27
N GLY A 496 -19.87 -4.41 24.48
CA GLY A 496 -20.13 -5.21 25.68
C GLY A 496 -21.57 -5.73 25.75
N ALA A 497 -21.78 -6.80 26.50
CA ALA A 497 -23.09 -7.34 26.80
C ALA A 497 -23.89 -6.36 27.68
N LYS A 498 -25.22 -6.33 27.46
CA LYS A 498 -26.11 -5.41 28.20
C LYS A 498 -26.13 -5.65 29.71
N SER A 499 -25.97 -6.91 30.12
CA SER A 499 -25.95 -7.33 31.53
C SER A 499 -24.61 -7.05 32.20
N CYS A 500 -23.50 -7.25 31.49
CA CYS A 500 -22.15 -6.99 31.98
C CYS A 500 -21.27 -6.45 30.83
N PRO A 501 -20.98 -5.13 30.81
CA PRO A 501 -20.19 -4.51 29.73
C PRO A 501 -18.75 -5.01 29.62
N ALA A 502 -18.24 -5.71 30.63
CA ALA A 502 -16.93 -6.33 30.61
C ALA A 502 -16.86 -7.57 29.70
N ILE A 503 -18.00 -8.24 29.46
CA ILE A 503 -18.08 -9.44 28.61
C ILE A 503 -18.50 -9.01 27.20
N PRO A 504 -17.89 -9.53 26.12
CA PRO A 504 -18.33 -9.27 24.76
C PRO A 504 -19.78 -9.72 24.53
N LYS A 505 -20.54 -8.95 23.75
CA LYS A 505 -21.79 -9.44 23.16
C LYS A 505 -21.49 -10.44 22.03
N SER A 506 -22.42 -11.35 21.74
CA SER A 506 -22.29 -12.27 20.60
C SER A 506 -22.08 -11.51 19.29
N ASN A 507 -21.15 -12.00 18.46
CA ASN A 507 -20.76 -11.35 17.22
C ASN A 507 -21.93 -11.30 16.21
N ASN A 508 -22.03 -10.19 15.48
CA ASN A 508 -22.98 -10.03 14.38
C ASN A 508 -22.30 -9.31 13.22
N PHE A 509 -21.77 -10.08 12.27
CA PHE A 509 -21.10 -9.54 11.08
C PHE A 509 -21.98 -9.64 9.84
N VAL A 510 -23.31 -9.58 10.01
CA VAL A 510 -24.24 -9.55 8.88
C VAL A 510 -23.92 -8.36 7.99
N VAL A 511 -23.66 -8.64 6.71
CA VAL A 511 -23.22 -7.68 5.68
C VAL A 511 -24.32 -6.65 5.39
N THR A 512 -24.34 -5.60 6.21
CA THR A 512 -25.05 -4.34 6.00
C THR A 512 -24.03 -3.21 6.10
N SER A 513 -24.33 -2.04 5.50
CA SER A 513 -23.41 -0.89 5.56
C SER A 513 -23.05 -0.52 7.00
N GLN A 514 -24.02 -0.46 7.90
CA GLN A 514 -23.80 -0.11 9.31
C GLN A 514 -22.96 -1.16 10.06
N ASN A 515 -23.28 -2.45 9.90
CA ASN A 515 -22.56 -3.51 10.60
C ASN A 515 -21.11 -3.66 10.11
N LEU A 516 -20.84 -3.45 8.82
CA LEU A 516 -19.47 -3.49 8.29
C LEU A 516 -18.61 -2.36 8.85
N GLN A 517 -19.17 -1.15 8.97
CA GLN A 517 -18.46 -0.03 9.61
C GLN A 517 -18.16 -0.31 11.08
N GLN A 518 -19.14 -0.86 11.81
CA GLN A 518 -18.95 -1.28 13.20
C GLN A 518 -17.92 -2.41 13.32
N TYR A 519 -17.90 -3.37 12.39
CA TYR A 519 -16.95 -4.48 12.36
C TYR A 519 -15.50 -4.00 12.25
N PHE A 520 -15.20 -3.13 11.28
CA PHE A 520 -13.83 -2.59 11.15
C PHE A 520 -13.42 -1.73 12.34
N LEU A 521 -14.38 -1.00 12.92
CA LEU A 521 -14.14 -0.25 14.16
C LEU A 521 -13.88 -1.19 15.35
N GLN A 522 -14.62 -2.29 15.46
CA GLN A 522 -14.45 -3.32 16.49
C GLN A 522 -13.05 -3.96 16.43
N GLN A 523 -12.46 -4.12 15.24
CA GLN A 523 -11.06 -4.56 15.09
C GLN A 523 -10.04 -3.48 15.45
N ALA A 524 -10.28 -2.21 15.07
CA ALA A 524 -9.31 -1.13 15.23
C ALA A 524 -9.19 -0.61 16.67
N LEU A 525 -10.30 -0.56 17.41
CA LEU A 525 -10.34 0.03 18.76
C LEU A 525 -9.44 -0.72 19.77
N PRO A 526 -9.46 -2.07 19.88
CA PRO A 526 -8.54 -2.80 20.77
C PRO A 526 -7.07 -2.58 20.41
N GLN A 527 -6.75 -2.51 19.12
CA GLN A 527 -5.37 -2.28 18.66
C GLN A 527 -4.87 -0.87 18.99
N ALA A 528 -5.75 0.14 18.93
CA ALA A 528 -5.45 1.49 19.39
C ALA A 528 -5.27 1.51 20.92
N LEU A 529 -6.22 0.96 21.67
CA LEU A 529 -6.16 0.83 23.13
C LEU A 529 -4.86 0.17 23.62
N ALA A 530 -4.43 -0.90 22.96
CA ALA A 530 -3.23 -1.64 23.31
C ALA A 530 -1.93 -0.80 23.22
N ARG A 531 -1.94 0.29 22.45
CA ARG A 531 -0.80 1.22 22.29
C ARG A 531 -0.83 2.37 23.30
N MET A 532 -1.87 2.47 24.12
CA MET A 532 -1.92 3.45 25.19
C MET A 532 -0.84 3.15 26.23
N ARG A 533 -0.21 4.20 26.74
CA ARG A 533 0.86 4.16 27.74
C ARG A 533 0.61 5.19 28.82
N THR A 534 0.86 4.82 30.07
CA THR A 534 0.88 5.72 31.22
C THR A 534 2.28 5.67 31.81
N ASN A 535 2.96 6.82 31.91
CA ASN A 535 4.36 6.91 32.36
C ASN A 535 5.31 5.95 31.60
N GLY A 536 5.06 5.73 30.30
CA GLY A 536 5.84 4.82 29.46
C GLY A 536 5.49 3.33 29.61
N MET A 537 4.62 2.97 30.55
CA MET A 537 4.20 1.60 30.81
C MET A 537 2.87 1.28 30.12
N ALA A 538 2.68 0.03 29.69
CA ALA A 538 1.40 -0.44 29.18
C ALA A 538 0.36 -0.50 30.31
N LEU A 539 -0.91 -0.26 29.97
CA LEU A 539 -1.99 -0.34 30.95
C LEU A 539 -2.38 -1.81 31.19
N GLN A 540 -2.24 -2.25 32.44
CA GLN A 540 -2.62 -3.59 32.87
C GLN A 540 -4.12 -3.86 32.62
N GLU A 541 -4.99 -2.89 32.91
CA GLU A 541 -6.44 -3.01 32.68
C GLU A 541 -6.80 -3.32 31.21
N VAL A 542 -6.01 -2.78 30.27
CA VAL A 542 -6.23 -3.00 28.83
C VAL A 542 -5.78 -4.40 28.42
N GLN A 543 -4.66 -4.90 28.96
CA GLN A 543 -4.19 -6.26 28.73
C GLN A 543 -5.22 -7.28 29.21
N CYS A 544 -5.70 -7.15 30.46
CA CYS A 544 -6.74 -8.04 31.00
C CYS A 544 -8.02 -8.00 30.16
N PHE A 545 -8.45 -6.80 29.77
CA PHE A 545 -9.60 -6.64 28.87
C PHE A 545 -9.44 -7.36 27.52
N ILE A 546 -8.27 -7.28 26.88
CA ILE A 546 -8.03 -7.96 25.60
C ILE A 546 -8.05 -9.47 25.79
N VAL A 547 -7.42 -10.00 26.85
CA VAL A 547 -7.43 -11.42 27.20
C VAL A 547 -8.87 -11.91 27.43
N ASP A 548 -9.66 -11.19 28.23
CA ASP A 548 -11.07 -11.50 28.46
C ASP A 548 -11.87 -11.54 27.15
N TYR A 549 -11.65 -10.58 26.26
CA TYR A 549 -12.35 -10.56 24.97
C TYR A 549 -11.90 -11.67 24.02
N ILE A 550 -10.68 -12.18 24.12
CA ILE A 550 -10.23 -13.37 23.38
C ILE A 550 -10.92 -14.61 23.96
N ARG A 551 -10.91 -14.76 25.28
CA ARG A 551 -11.45 -15.94 26.00
C ARG A 551 -12.96 -16.07 25.87
N TYR A 552 -13.70 -14.97 26.00
CA TYR A 552 -15.16 -14.95 25.99
C TYR A 552 -15.78 -14.63 24.62
N ASN A 553 -14.98 -14.60 23.55
CA ASN A 553 -15.48 -14.33 22.20
C ASN A 553 -16.52 -15.37 21.77
N ASP A 554 -17.75 -14.92 21.52
CA ASP A 554 -18.86 -15.78 21.10
C ASP A 554 -19.25 -15.51 19.64
N ASN A 555 -18.98 -16.50 18.78
CA ASN A 555 -19.33 -16.49 17.37
C ASN A 555 -20.48 -17.44 17.01
N SER A 556 -21.20 -17.99 18.01
CA SER A 556 -22.24 -19.01 17.80
C SER A 556 -23.44 -18.53 16.97
N MET A 557 -23.83 -17.26 17.14
CA MET A 557 -24.96 -16.64 16.44
C MET A 557 -24.57 -15.99 15.11
N ASN A 558 -23.28 -15.87 14.82
CA ASN A 558 -22.79 -15.20 13.63
C ASN A 558 -22.74 -16.15 12.44
N ARG A 559 -23.11 -15.66 11.25
CA ARG A 559 -23.05 -16.45 10.02
C ARG A 559 -21.67 -16.44 9.36
N TYR A 560 -20.83 -15.48 9.74
CA TYR A 560 -19.53 -15.20 9.14
C TYR A 560 -18.38 -15.68 10.02
N SER A 561 -17.19 -15.77 9.43
CA SER A 561 -15.98 -16.11 10.18
C SER A 561 -15.52 -14.90 11.01
N ASP A 562 -15.01 -15.16 12.20
CA ASP A 562 -14.41 -14.21 13.12
C ASP A 562 -12.88 -14.32 13.18
N ASP A 563 -12.26 -15.10 12.30
CA ASP A 563 -10.81 -15.34 12.27
C ASP A 563 -10.00 -14.04 12.25
N HIS A 564 -10.34 -13.08 11.36
CA HIS A 564 -9.68 -11.79 11.29
C HIS A 564 -9.91 -10.92 12.52
N TYR A 565 -11.09 -11.02 13.15
CA TYR A 565 -11.36 -10.32 14.42
C TYR A 565 -10.50 -10.89 15.54
N ARG A 566 -10.43 -12.21 15.68
CA ARG A 566 -9.55 -12.90 16.66
C ARG A 566 -8.09 -12.55 16.44
N ALA A 567 -7.62 -12.55 15.19
CA ALA A 567 -6.27 -12.12 14.85
C ALA A 567 -6.01 -10.65 15.22
N SER A 568 -6.98 -9.76 15.03
CA SER A 568 -6.85 -8.35 15.43
C SER A 568 -6.69 -8.17 16.94
N LEU A 569 -7.36 -9.01 17.76
CA LEU A 569 -7.21 -9.03 19.21
C LEU A 569 -5.83 -9.56 19.63
N LEU A 570 -5.32 -10.60 18.96
CA LEU A 570 -3.96 -11.10 19.19
C LEU A 570 -2.89 -10.07 18.80
N HIS A 571 -3.07 -9.35 17.70
CA HIS A 571 -2.18 -8.23 17.35
C HIS A 571 -2.25 -7.08 18.37
N ALA A 572 -3.42 -6.81 18.94
CA ALA A 572 -3.55 -5.87 20.06
C ALA A 572 -2.79 -6.39 21.28
N LEU A 573 -2.92 -7.67 21.62
CA LEU A 573 -2.18 -8.30 22.72
C LEU A 573 -0.66 -8.19 22.53
N ALA A 574 -0.17 -8.42 21.31
CA ALA A 574 1.25 -8.25 20.96
C ALA A 574 1.74 -6.81 21.22
N ALA A 575 0.89 -5.81 21.01
CA ALA A 575 1.21 -4.41 21.25
C ALA A 575 1.19 -4.02 22.74
N CYS A 576 0.52 -4.79 23.61
CA CYS A 576 0.55 -4.59 25.06
C CYS A 576 1.85 -5.07 25.72
N VAL A 577 2.60 -5.98 25.08
CA VAL A 577 3.83 -6.54 25.64
C VAL A 577 4.88 -5.43 25.81
N ALA A 578 5.27 -5.17 27.06
CA ALA A 578 6.28 -4.19 27.43
C ALA A 578 7.65 -4.86 27.69
N PRO A 579 8.78 -4.13 27.50
CA PRO A 579 10.12 -4.65 27.80
C PRO A 579 10.32 -4.87 29.31
N VAL A 580 11.06 -5.93 29.66
CA VAL A 580 11.44 -6.22 31.05
C VAL A 580 12.66 -5.37 31.43
N SER A 581 12.46 -4.33 32.26
CA SER A 581 13.54 -3.42 32.69
C SER A 581 14.53 -4.01 33.71
N SER A 582 14.27 -5.22 34.23
CA SER A 582 14.90 -5.70 35.48
C SER A 582 15.77 -6.95 35.38
N LEU A 583 15.86 -7.63 34.23
CA LEU A 583 16.85 -8.72 34.09
C LEU A 583 18.17 -8.17 33.54
N GLY A 584 19.00 -7.68 34.46
CA GLY A 584 20.43 -7.84 34.29
C GLY A 584 20.75 -9.32 34.12
N SER A 585 21.54 -9.64 33.10
CA SER A 585 22.17 -10.95 32.89
C SER A 585 21.28 -12.21 33.03
N GLY A 586 20.74 -12.69 31.92
CA GLY A 586 21.14 -14.03 31.45
C GLY A 586 20.39 -15.28 31.93
N ASN A 587 19.42 -15.23 32.84
CA ASN A 587 18.66 -16.44 33.22
C ASN A 587 17.17 -16.31 32.88
N TYR A 588 16.77 -16.90 31.74
CA TYR A 588 15.37 -17.10 31.36
C TYR A 588 14.78 -18.21 32.24
N ILE A 589 13.96 -17.85 33.22
CA ILE A 589 13.25 -18.83 34.07
C ILE A 589 11.76 -18.74 33.72
N PRO A 590 11.16 -19.80 33.12
CA PRO A 590 9.71 -19.83 32.83
C PRO A 590 8.83 -19.52 34.05
N ASP A 591 9.25 -19.97 35.25
CA ASP A 591 8.55 -19.73 36.52
C ASP A 591 8.66 -18.28 37.04
N GLY A 592 9.47 -17.43 36.38
CA GLY A 592 9.64 -16.02 36.72
C GLY A 592 8.68 -15.08 35.98
N LEU A 593 7.80 -15.61 35.12
CA LEU A 593 6.78 -14.82 34.41
C LEU A 593 5.74 -14.28 35.39
N THR A 594 5.33 -13.03 35.20
CA THR A 594 4.19 -12.49 35.95
C THR A 594 2.91 -13.25 35.56
N TRP A 595 1.93 -13.31 36.47
CA TRP A 595 0.68 -14.03 36.21
C TRP A 595 -0.03 -13.50 34.94
N GLU A 596 0.07 -12.20 34.65
CA GLU A 596 -0.50 -11.61 33.44
C GLU A 596 0.17 -12.12 32.16
N MET A 597 1.49 -12.31 32.19
CA MET A 597 2.24 -12.82 31.05
C MET A 597 2.02 -14.33 30.88
N ASN A 598 1.80 -15.07 31.96
CA ASN A 598 1.37 -16.46 31.86
C ASN A 598 0.03 -16.59 31.13
N GLU A 599 -0.96 -15.74 31.46
CA GLU A 599 -2.24 -15.72 30.74
C GLU A 599 -2.06 -15.38 29.25
N VAL A 600 -1.17 -14.43 28.91
CA VAL A 600 -0.84 -14.10 27.51
C VAL A 600 -0.26 -15.30 26.78
N VAL A 601 0.71 -16.00 27.39
CA VAL A 601 1.36 -17.17 26.80
C VAL A 601 0.36 -18.31 26.62
N GLU A 602 -0.49 -18.56 27.62
CA GLU A 602 -1.53 -19.58 27.57
C GLU A 602 -2.52 -19.33 26.42
N GLU A 603 -3.10 -18.13 26.34
CA GLU A 603 -4.06 -17.79 25.29
C GLU A 603 -3.41 -17.78 23.90
N THR A 604 -2.16 -17.32 23.78
CA THR A 604 -1.42 -17.34 22.51
C THR A 604 -1.14 -18.76 22.05
N THR A 605 -0.72 -19.63 22.97
CA THR A 605 -0.45 -21.05 22.69
C THR A 605 -1.73 -21.78 22.32
N HIS A 606 -2.82 -21.51 23.04
CA HIS A 606 -4.14 -22.05 22.73
C HIS A 606 -4.61 -21.62 21.34
N ALA A 607 -4.48 -20.33 20.98
CA ALA A 607 -4.85 -19.83 19.66
C ALA A 607 -4.02 -20.48 18.53
N LEU A 608 -2.71 -20.64 18.72
CA LEU A 608 -1.80 -21.27 17.76
C LEU A 608 -2.11 -22.77 17.58
N ASN A 609 -2.37 -23.49 18.67
CA ASN A 609 -2.75 -24.89 18.64
C ASN A 609 -4.10 -25.09 17.93
N LEU A 610 -5.08 -24.24 18.23
CA LEU A 610 -6.39 -24.29 17.58
C LEU A 610 -6.27 -24.06 16.07
N ASP A 611 -5.46 -23.09 15.65
CA ASP A 611 -5.24 -22.79 14.24
C ASP A 611 -4.45 -23.90 13.51
N THR A 612 -3.61 -24.64 14.24
CA THR A 612 -2.92 -25.82 13.70
C THR A 612 -3.88 -27.00 13.49
N ILE A 613 -4.83 -27.21 14.42
CA ILE A 613 -5.82 -28.28 14.34
C ILE A 613 -6.93 -27.94 13.33
N LYS A 614 -7.41 -26.70 13.37
CA LYS A 614 -8.47 -26.16 12.51
C LYS A 614 -7.97 -24.85 11.89
N PRO A 615 -7.30 -24.92 10.73
CA PRO A 615 -6.75 -23.75 10.05
C PRO A 615 -7.81 -22.69 9.77
N SER A 616 -7.55 -21.47 10.25
CA SER A 616 -8.20 -20.27 9.77
C SER A 616 -7.77 -19.98 8.33
N PHE A 617 -8.50 -19.08 7.66
CA PHE A 617 -8.13 -18.62 6.33
C PHE A 617 -6.68 -18.11 6.32
N ARG A 618 -5.82 -18.74 5.49
CA ARG A 618 -4.37 -18.46 5.39
C ARG A 618 -3.64 -18.43 6.74
N HIS A 619 -4.11 -19.16 7.75
CA HIS A 619 -3.54 -19.16 9.09
C HIS A 619 -3.41 -17.76 9.72
N VAL A 620 -4.35 -16.86 9.42
CA VAL A 620 -4.32 -15.46 9.91
C VAL A 620 -4.26 -15.41 11.45
N VAL A 621 -4.94 -16.33 12.14
CA VAL A 621 -4.86 -16.44 13.61
C VAL A 621 -3.49 -16.95 14.06
N GLY A 622 -2.92 -17.96 13.39
CA GLY A 622 -1.59 -18.48 13.67
C GLY A 622 -0.49 -17.44 13.46
N VAL A 623 -0.53 -16.65 12.38
CA VAL A 623 0.40 -15.54 12.12
C VAL A 623 0.31 -14.47 13.21
N ALA A 624 -0.90 -14.14 13.66
CA ALA A 624 -1.09 -13.20 14.76
C ALA A 624 -0.53 -13.75 16.08
N ALA A 625 -0.72 -15.04 16.38
CA ALA A 625 -0.13 -15.68 17.56
C ALA A 625 1.41 -15.71 17.51
N LEU A 626 2.00 -16.02 16.35
CA LEU A 626 3.45 -15.95 16.14
C LEU A 626 3.99 -14.53 16.30
N THR A 627 3.21 -13.51 15.95
CA THR A 627 3.55 -12.11 16.19
C THR A 627 3.62 -11.80 17.70
N VAL A 628 2.71 -12.34 18.51
CA VAL A 628 2.76 -12.21 19.97
C VAL A 628 4.01 -12.88 20.53
N ILE A 629 4.30 -14.13 20.12
CA ILE A 629 5.51 -14.87 20.53
C ILE A 629 6.77 -14.08 20.19
N HIS A 630 6.84 -13.52 18.98
CA HIS A 630 7.96 -12.67 18.58
C HIS A 630 8.13 -11.43 19.48
N GLN A 631 7.04 -10.75 19.86
CA GLN A 631 7.13 -9.61 20.78
C GLN A 631 7.55 -10.03 22.19
N LEU A 632 7.10 -11.19 22.68
CA LEU A 632 7.55 -11.75 23.95
C LEU A 632 9.06 -12.05 23.94
N GLN A 633 9.57 -12.63 22.87
CA GLN A 633 11.01 -12.87 22.69
C GLN A 633 11.81 -11.56 22.61
N ARG A 634 11.34 -10.60 21.82
CA ARG A 634 12.00 -9.30 21.64
C ARG A 634 12.09 -8.50 22.94
N ASN A 635 11.07 -8.61 23.78
CA ASN A 635 10.97 -7.88 25.05
C ASN A 635 11.57 -8.64 26.25
N GLY A 636 12.16 -9.83 26.02
CA GLY A 636 12.90 -10.58 27.03
C GLY A 636 12.07 -11.50 27.93
N HIS A 637 10.80 -11.74 27.61
CA HIS A 637 9.92 -12.65 28.38
C HIS A 637 10.18 -14.13 28.07
N ILE A 638 10.55 -14.44 26.83
CA ILE A 638 10.82 -15.81 26.34
C ILE A 638 12.21 -15.83 25.68
N PRO A 639 12.97 -16.93 25.74
CA PRO A 639 14.23 -17.06 25.01
C PRO A 639 14.03 -16.85 23.49
N PRO A 640 14.99 -16.22 22.79
CA PRO A 640 14.94 -16.01 21.34
C PRO A 640 15.21 -17.32 20.59
N ASP A 641 14.24 -18.23 20.58
CA ASP A 641 14.30 -19.47 19.81
C ASP A 641 13.70 -19.26 18.42
N SER A 642 14.52 -19.47 17.39
CA SER A 642 14.11 -19.38 15.98
C SER A 642 13.42 -20.65 15.47
N LYS A 643 13.59 -21.80 16.14
CA LYS A 643 13.07 -23.10 15.69
C LYS A 643 11.55 -23.10 15.54
N ILE A 644 10.85 -22.41 16.44
CA ILE A 644 9.38 -22.27 16.39
C ILE A 644 8.95 -21.69 15.04
N PHE A 645 9.58 -20.61 14.57
CA PHE A 645 9.23 -19.98 13.30
C PHE A 645 9.58 -20.85 12.09
N TRP A 646 10.68 -21.62 12.15
CA TRP A 646 11.07 -22.52 11.08
C TRP A 646 10.07 -23.66 10.84
N VAL A 647 9.45 -24.17 11.91
CA VAL A 647 8.38 -25.18 11.78
C VAL A 647 7.21 -24.64 10.95
N PHE A 648 6.85 -23.38 11.17
CA PHE A 648 5.76 -22.71 10.45
C PHE A 648 6.18 -22.20 9.05
N ALA A 649 7.48 -22.06 8.78
CA ALA A 649 8.01 -21.70 7.46
C ALA A 649 8.16 -22.89 6.50
N ALA A 650 7.79 -24.11 6.91
CA ALA A 650 7.95 -25.30 6.08
C ALA A 650 7.00 -25.26 4.85
N PRO A 651 7.42 -25.78 3.67
CA PRO A 651 6.72 -25.61 2.37
C PRO A 651 5.29 -26.13 2.28
N LYS A 652 4.79 -26.85 3.30
CA LYS A 652 3.45 -27.46 3.32
C LYS A 652 2.43 -26.66 4.13
N LEU A 653 2.88 -25.66 4.88
CA LEU A 653 2.02 -24.78 5.64
C LEU A 653 1.73 -23.56 4.76
N CYS A 654 0.45 -23.33 4.45
CA CYS A 654 -0.06 -22.22 3.63
C CYS A 654 0.04 -20.87 4.38
N ILE A 655 1.12 -20.67 5.13
CA ILE A 655 1.43 -19.42 5.80
C ILE A 655 2.20 -18.57 4.81
N SER A 656 1.83 -17.30 4.66
CA SER A 656 2.56 -16.41 3.78
C SER A 656 4.02 -16.33 4.23
N VAL A 657 4.93 -16.88 3.42
CA VAL A 657 6.36 -16.94 3.72
C VAL A 657 6.90 -15.53 3.96
N ASN A 658 6.30 -14.51 3.34
CA ASN A 658 6.63 -13.10 3.53
C ASN A 658 6.34 -12.57 4.94
N GLU A 659 5.21 -12.95 5.57
CA GLU A 659 4.90 -12.51 6.94
C GLU A 659 5.81 -13.19 7.96
N LEU A 660 6.07 -14.49 7.78
CA LEU A 660 7.05 -15.22 8.60
C LEU A 660 8.46 -14.67 8.42
N TRP A 661 8.86 -14.35 7.20
CA TRP A 661 10.16 -13.75 6.92
C TRP A 661 10.28 -12.34 7.50
N MET A 662 9.21 -11.53 7.50
CA MET A 662 9.18 -10.25 8.23
C MET A 662 9.34 -10.43 9.75
N LEU A 663 8.74 -11.48 10.33
CA LEU A 663 8.89 -11.81 11.75
C LEU A 663 10.32 -12.29 12.06
N MET A 664 10.87 -13.15 11.21
CA MET A 664 12.23 -13.69 11.36
C MET A 664 13.32 -12.63 11.15
N SER A 665 13.19 -11.76 10.14
CA SER A 665 14.15 -10.67 9.86
C SER A 665 14.23 -9.63 10.99
N ARG A 666 13.20 -9.55 11.84
CA ARG A 666 13.18 -8.68 13.03
C ARG A 666 13.89 -9.28 14.24
N THR A 667 14.19 -10.58 14.25
CA THR A 667 15.01 -11.21 15.30
C THR A 667 16.49 -10.88 15.06
N SER A 668 17.18 -10.38 16.09
CA SER A 668 18.55 -9.86 16.00
C SER A 668 19.60 -10.91 15.63
N LEU A 669 19.36 -12.19 15.94
CA LEU A 669 20.30 -13.31 15.74
C LEU A 669 20.40 -13.77 14.28
N VAL A 670 19.31 -13.70 13.50
CA VAL A 670 19.30 -14.08 12.08
C VAL A 670 20.04 -13.04 11.21
N LYS A 671 20.14 -11.80 11.68
CA LYS A 671 20.76 -10.67 10.95
C LYS A 671 22.26 -10.79 10.69
N ALA A 672 22.99 -11.60 11.45
CA ALA A 672 24.45 -11.66 11.33
C ALA A 672 24.92 -12.82 10.42
N VAL A 673 24.39 -14.02 10.61
CA VAL A 673 24.94 -15.23 9.95
C VAL A 673 24.33 -15.46 8.57
N VAL A 674 23.01 -15.39 8.42
CA VAL A 674 22.32 -15.60 7.13
C VAL A 674 22.63 -14.46 6.15
N LEU A 675 22.74 -13.24 6.66
CA LEU A 675 22.84 -12.03 5.84
C LEU A 675 24.25 -11.73 5.33
N ILE A 676 25.29 -12.04 6.12
CA ILE A 676 26.68 -11.78 5.76
C ILE A 676 27.29 -12.95 4.97
N VAL A 677 26.89 -14.20 5.28
CA VAL A 677 27.50 -15.40 4.69
C VAL A 677 26.68 -15.96 3.53
N PHE A 678 25.36 -16.07 3.66
CA PHE A 678 24.54 -16.74 2.64
C PHE A 678 24.17 -15.83 1.46
N ILE A 679 23.84 -14.56 1.65
CA ILE A 679 23.41 -13.69 0.53
C ILE A 679 24.48 -13.57 -0.57
N PRO A 680 25.77 -13.32 -0.26
CA PRO A 680 26.82 -13.28 -1.28
C PRO A 680 27.05 -14.62 -2.00
N VAL A 681 26.69 -15.75 -1.37
CA VAL A 681 26.78 -17.12 -1.94
C VAL A 681 25.52 -17.50 -2.74
N LEU A 682 24.36 -16.92 -2.40
CA LEU A 682 23.07 -17.14 -3.06
C LEU A 682 22.90 -16.30 -4.33
N ILE A 683 23.47 -15.09 -4.38
CA ILE A 683 23.40 -14.23 -5.57
C ILE A 683 24.03 -14.91 -6.81
N PRO A 684 25.18 -15.61 -6.72
CA PRO A 684 25.76 -16.36 -7.85
C PRO A 684 25.06 -17.68 -8.15
N SER A 685 24.48 -18.36 -7.13
CA SER A 685 23.89 -19.71 -7.28
C SER A 685 22.42 -19.69 -7.73
N THR A 686 21.76 -18.53 -7.73
CA THR A 686 20.40 -18.34 -8.27
C THR A 686 20.38 -18.26 -9.81
N LEU A 687 20.74 -19.38 -10.45
CA LEU A 687 20.74 -19.53 -11.91
C LEU A 687 19.35 -19.59 -12.56
N GLN A 688 18.25 -19.66 -11.79
CA GLN A 688 16.92 -19.95 -12.34
C GLN A 688 15.93 -18.78 -12.38
N GLU A 689 16.04 -17.73 -11.54
CA GLU A 689 15.07 -16.62 -11.57
C GLU A 689 15.70 -15.24 -11.30
N PRO A 690 15.74 -14.35 -12.32
CA PRO A 690 16.29 -12.99 -12.18
C PRO A 690 15.62 -12.16 -11.08
N ARG A 691 14.33 -12.37 -10.85
CA ARG A 691 13.54 -11.64 -9.86
C ARG A 691 14.05 -11.85 -8.43
N VAL A 692 14.32 -13.10 -8.06
CA VAL A 692 14.84 -13.46 -6.73
C VAL A 692 16.21 -12.84 -6.51
N ARG A 693 17.08 -12.90 -7.52
CA ARG A 693 18.40 -12.27 -7.47
C ARG A 693 18.31 -10.77 -7.20
N LEU A 694 17.41 -10.06 -7.89
CA LEU A 694 17.26 -8.62 -7.72
C LEU A 694 16.67 -8.23 -6.36
N LEU A 695 15.73 -9.03 -5.83
CA LEU A 695 15.21 -8.83 -4.47
C LEU A 695 16.30 -9.02 -3.40
N LEU A 696 17.19 -9.99 -3.58
CA LEU A 696 18.35 -10.17 -2.70
C LEU A 696 19.32 -9.00 -2.80
N MET A 697 19.50 -8.40 -3.98
CA MET A 697 20.29 -7.18 -4.16
C MET A 697 19.64 -5.99 -3.46
N ASP A 698 18.33 -5.78 -3.63
CA ASP A 698 17.59 -4.73 -2.91
C ASP A 698 17.75 -4.86 -1.40
N LEU A 699 17.65 -6.09 -0.87
CA LEU A 699 17.86 -6.37 0.55
C LEU A 699 19.28 -6.02 0.99
N PHE A 700 20.30 -6.45 0.24
CA PHE A 700 21.70 -6.16 0.54
C PHE A 700 21.97 -4.65 0.62
N PHE A 701 21.53 -3.88 -0.39
CA PHE A 701 21.70 -2.43 -0.42
C PHE A 701 20.85 -1.70 0.62
N SER A 702 19.69 -2.24 1.02
CA SER A 702 18.89 -1.68 2.11
C SER A 702 19.55 -1.79 3.48
N LEU A 703 20.39 -2.80 3.68
CA LEU A 703 21.03 -3.07 4.97
C LEU A 703 22.42 -2.46 5.09
N TYR A 704 23.20 -2.50 4.00
CA TYR A 704 24.59 -2.04 4.01
C TYR A 704 24.80 -0.73 3.25
N GLY A 705 23.80 -0.26 2.49
CA GLY A 705 23.97 0.88 1.59
C GLY A 705 25.14 0.65 0.62
N MET A 706 26.01 1.64 0.48
CA MET A 706 27.27 1.55 -0.27
C MET A 706 28.47 1.12 0.61
N SER A 707 28.24 0.74 1.86
CA SER A 707 29.31 0.37 2.81
C SER A 707 29.61 -1.13 2.75
N ALA A 708 30.86 -1.51 3.00
CA ALA A 708 31.24 -2.91 3.10
C ALA A 708 30.68 -3.51 4.41
N PRO A 709 30.11 -4.74 4.37
CA PRO A 709 29.65 -5.41 5.57
C PRO A 709 30.81 -5.63 6.55
N PHE A 710 30.54 -5.46 7.84
CA PHE A 710 31.54 -5.70 8.89
C PHE A 710 31.79 -7.21 9.01
N VAL A 711 32.89 -7.70 8.44
CA VAL A 711 33.34 -9.08 8.59
C VAL A 711 34.35 -9.14 9.74
N LYS A 712 34.04 -9.87 10.81
CA LYS A 712 35.01 -10.16 11.88
C LYS A 712 36.20 -10.92 11.27
N GLY A 713 37.39 -10.32 11.28
CA GLY A 713 38.63 -10.90 10.75
C GLY A 713 39.13 -10.33 9.42
N GLY A 714 38.44 -9.35 8.82
CA GLY A 714 38.98 -8.58 7.69
C GLY A 714 40.04 -7.55 8.11
N PRO A 715 40.91 -7.07 7.20
CA PRO A 715 41.97 -6.13 7.53
C PRO A 715 41.40 -4.87 8.19
N ALA A 716 41.91 -4.56 9.38
CA ALA A 716 41.45 -3.47 10.22
C ALA A 716 41.89 -2.12 9.64
N MET A 717 40.99 -1.42 8.93
CA MET A 717 41.02 0.02 8.63
C MET A 717 39.64 0.38 8.03
N ILE A 718 38.78 1.28 8.52
CA ILE A 718 38.90 2.47 9.39
C ILE A 718 37.64 2.49 10.27
N SER A 719 37.81 2.44 11.60
CA SER A 719 36.74 2.83 12.52
C SER A 719 36.74 4.35 12.63
N GLY A 720 35.59 4.96 12.35
CA GLY A 720 35.43 6.40 12.46
C GLY A 720 34.02 6.81 12.08
N HIS A 721 33.17 7.02 13.09
CA HIS A 721 31.98 7.85 12.94
C HIS A 721 32.42 9.25 12.47
N GLN A 722 32.39 9.50 11.16
CA GLN A 722 32.28 10.84 10.62
C GLN A 722 30.99 10.93 9.84
N ARG A 723 30.00 11.60 10.45
CA ARG A 723 28.93 12.27 9.71
C ARG A 723 29.58 13.02 8.55
N ALA A 724 29.11 12.77 7.33
CA ALA A 724 29.53 13.49 6.14
C ALA A 724 29.32 15.01 6.34
N LYS A 725 30.37 15.71 6.75
CA LYS A 725 30.54 17.13 6.41
C LYS A 725 31.11 17.15 5.00
N GLN A 726 30.25 17.45 4.03
CA GLN A 726 30.67 17.81 2.68
C GLN A 726 31.65 18.98 2.78
N ARG A 727 32.91 18.77 2.38
CA ARG A 727 33.87 19.85 2.18
C ARG A 727 33.40 20.70 1.00
N GLN A 728 33.49 22.03 1.17
CA GLN A 728 33.35 22.99 0.07
C GLN A 728 34.33 22.64 -1.05
N ASN A 729 33.80 22.62 -2.27
CA ASN A 729 34.57 22.41 -3.48
C ASN A 729 35.13 23.77 -3.91
N ASP A 730 36.42 24.02 -3.64
CA ASP A 730 37.14 25.10 -4.33
C ASP A 730 37.50 24.64 -5.74
N GLY A 731 37.12 25.47 -6.71
CA GLY A 731 37.13 25.12 -8.11
C GLY A 731 38.51 24.82 -8.68
N LYS A 732 38.62 23.67 -9.37
CA LYS A 732 39.35 23.48 -10.65
C LYS A 732 39.04 22.09 -11.23
N PRO A 733 39.03 21.91 -12.55
CA PRO A 733 38.68 20.65 -13.19
C PRO A 733 39.92 19.75 -13.32
N SER A 734 39.81 18.48 -12.95
CA SER A 734 40.76 17.46 -13.42
C SER A 734 40.01 16.23 -13.92
N VAL A 735 40.06 16.10 -15.24
CA VAL A 735 39.94 14.84 -15.99
C VAL A 735 41.04 13.91 -15.49
N ILE A 736 40.75 12.64 -15.18
CA ILE A 736 41.66 11.50 -15.38
C ILE A 736 40.83 10.20 -15.47
N SER A 737 41.01 9.55 -16.61
CA SER A 737 40.53 8.23 -17.03
C SER A 737 41.26 7.12 -16.28
N TRP A 738 40.62 5.99 -15.96
CA TRP A 738 41.32 4.69 -15.85
C TRP A 738 40.41 3.52 -16.28
N HIS A 739 40.62 3.04 -17.51
CA HIS A 739 40.47 1.64 -17.90
C HIS A 739 41.88 1.08 -18.12
N ASN A 740 42.05 -0.21 -17.83
CA ASN A 740 43.19 -1.09 -18.10
C ASN A 740 44.48 -0.85 -17.32
N GLU A 741 44.66 -1.62 -16.24
CA GLU A 741 45.96 -2.24 -15.94
C GLU A 741 45.72 -3.71 -15.59
N ILE A 742 46.27 -4.57 -16.45
CA ILE A 742 46.48 -5.99 -16.22
C ILE A 742 47.66 -6.07 -15.24
N LEU A 743 47.43 -6.65 -14.07
CA LEU A 743 48.50 -7.04 -13.15
C LEU A 743 48.52 -8.57 -13.07
N ASP A 744 49.56 -9.15 -13.66
CA ASP A 744 50.00 -10.51 -13.44
C ASP A 744 50.22 -10.73 -11.93
N GLY A 745 49.40 -11.59 -11.34
CA GLY A 745 49.53 -12.08 -9.98
C GLY A 745 48.92 -13.48 -9.92
N GLU A 746 49.66 -14.43 -9.36
CA GLU A 746 49.29 -15.85 -9.28
C GLU A 746 47.83 -16.04 -8.83
N GLN A 747 47.05 -16.80 -9.61
CA GLN A 747 45.71 -17.24 -9.22
C GLN A 747 45.81 -17.99 -7.89
N PRO A 748 45.09 -17.57 -6.83
CA PRO A 748 44.91 -18.44 -5.67
C PRO A 748 44.14 -19.70 -6.13
N PRO A 749 44.47 -20.89 -5.61
CA PRO A 749 43.80 -22.12 -6.01
C PRO A 749 42.30 -22.01 -5.72
N SER A 750 41.50 -22.55 -6.63
CA SER A 750 40.05 -22.65 -6.46
C SER A 750 39.74 -23.37 -5.13
N PRO A 751 38.84 -22.87 -4.29
CA PRO A 751 38.46 -23.60 -3.09
C PRO A 751 37.84 -24.94 -3.50
N GLU A 752 38.27 -26.01 -2.86
CA GLU A 752 37.74 -27.35 -3.09
C GLU A 752 36.22 -27.36 -2.90
N SER A 753 35.50 -28.01 -3.81
CA SER A 753 34.05 -28.14 -3.76
C SER A 753 33.64 -28.93 -2.52
N ARG A 754 33.19 -28.23 -1.47
CA ARG A 754 32.62 -28.87 -0.28
C ARG A 754 31.14 -29.17 -0.49
N SER A 755 30.70 -30.29 0.06
CA SER A 755 29.31 -30.72 -0.02
C SER A 755 28.47 -30.01 1.04
N PHE A 756 27.23 -29.67 0.70
CA PHE A 756 26.27 -28.92 1.53
C PHE A 756 26.04 -29.49 2.93
N ASN A 757 26.38 -30.77 3.16
CA ASN A 757 26.23 -31.41 4.47
C ASN A 757 27.37 -31.08 5.45
N GLU A 758 28.56 -30.73 4.98
CA GLU A 758 29.71 -30.45 5.86
C GLU A 758 29.60 -29.09 6.57
N ASP A 759 28.86 -28.14 5.99
CA ASP A 759 28.61 -26.83 6.61
C ASP A 759 27.56 -26.88 7.74
N ILE A 760 26.75 -27.95 7.80
CA ILE A 760 25.74 -28.15 8.85
C ILE A 760 26.38 -28.63 10.17
N ASP A 761 27.45 -29.41 10.11
CA ASP A 761 28.08 -29.97 11.32
C ASP A 761 28.91 -28.94 12.10
N MET A 762 29.29 -27.80 11.49
CA MET A 762 29.89 -26.66 12.23
C MET A 762 28.86 -25.77 12.94
N LEU A 763 27.56 -26.09 12.85
CA LEU A 763 26.47 -25.37 13.52
C LEU A 763 25.91 -26.09 14.76
N GLN A 764 26.47 -27.24 15.15
CA GLN A 764 26.26 -27.85 16.48
C GLN A 764 27.34 -27.35 17.45
#